data_AF-A0A3A0ACD3-F1
#
_entry.id   AF-A0A3A0ACD3-F1
#
_cell.length_a   1.000
_cell.length_b   1.000
_cell.length_c   1.000
_cell.angle_alpha   90.00
_cell.angle_beta   90.00
_cell.angle_gamma   90.00
#
_symmetry.space_group_name_H-M   'P 1'
#
loop_
_entity.id
_entity.type
_entity.pdbx_description
1 polymer ?
#
loop_
_entity_poly.entity_id
_entity_poly.type
_entity_poly.pdbx_seq_one_letter_code
_entity_poly.pdbx_strand_id
1 'polypeptide(L)'
;MQIGQSVKEVRMNKRLWTILCSLVLVWCDVTAVHGQSQAENEWPMVAANPARTSWTPEEVRGELSVEWYRTIEPFVHQKTQVIAADDQLFVSTARGLYAFDAASGDHLWSYGTTMPLGHSPTYANGVLYVGGFDRRIHAINASDGTLKSGWTFVEAGAGFETNPLVIDGRVYAGNRDGYFYCLDADDGSLIWKWRDDTDEYPDAPIRFSAAYKDGIFYFGSDNAHAYAIRDNGSSAALVWKSEMLPGVGFSSYWPVVYTEPGTGKDYVLFSGTKKETGWVWFGDSYYEENYDIFAGVPTGGLIGPAGTVPGDWVAGTRTIDASKIQQHFDQKPHKRHLFVLDAVTGEEHPVFAPVTWVSTTHGGNKLPPVIGGDGVIYTHIGYKNGDPGLAPNAGASGAIAGWKFGTPYISQVHDFTRGYADEPVAFTAGGNLIYWSEGFNMGYGAVEISKPYGANATWEYSSCGGIWGCLGIPGYDEQYRPCEVYGSCNGVYSAMSSGFFPYKGRLYLLERNALIAFSQSGGAQRLPTVPAVGQTAPASSPLPAAELTRRLTAEVSKMLEAGHLRPGFHDSGLWGQAANGAYAPYVEGDHLAEYFHNPGDTVATLAAALPYLPATLQTEVKAYIKSNYGPGASYDFTQIAHIGWKNGAQREIYTDTPERLALMSRPTDDPQQVIATVPRTYSQWNGEVSGWKFPQPSFYAAWKYAELFPDEAETIFAAIKDKLEPTSSDPQYLTDAEFTQYPYLLNAYIAAYRGYIELEKLAGQITTVEQSAKWGEYNRLLDLRATSFDKDSYITDDAFTYEKTMNVARNFMYLTPELADELRAQAGTRVEAALTEYNQIEPYWFVAKFDQTYGEGGYHPLYDANALFLAQAYALDPSYRELVQYLDVPAFYRGDLFYIQRLVAALAVADSRPPEPQAPSIISKPVTSAVRGGIYRYDVEASGVPTPTFGLAQKPSGMTIDGATGVITWRPAVSGTVSVVVSATNGIGPDATQVFTIEVFAMPVAPTITSTPVTSAIVNQPYSYDVEATGAPVPTYSLTQKPTGMVIDPTTGEIEWLPALTGSFSVTVQAGNGAERAATQAFAIQVEPLASTNFLPWVAR
;
A
#
# COMPACT_ATOMS: atom_id res chain seq x y z
N MET A 1 -35.49 30.06 -37.62
CA MET A 1 -36.12 30.95 -38.62
C MET A 1 -37.57 31.19 -38.17
N GLN A 2 -38.12 32.40 -38.32
CA GLN A 2 -39.53 32.81 -38.07
C GLN A 2 -40.42 32.01 -37.08
N ILE A 3 -40.61 32.55 -35.87
CA ILE A 3 -41.89 32.99 -35.25
C ILE A 3 -41.49 34.13 -34.28
N GLY A 4 -42.21 35.23 -34.01
CA GLY A 4 -43.46 35.78 -34.53
C GLY A 4 -43.96 36.84 -33.53
N GLN A 5 -44.15 38.09 -33.95
CA GLN A 5 -44.35 39.22 -33.02
C GLN A 5 -45.74 39.24 -32.33
N SER A 6 -45.76 39.60 -31.05
CA SER A 6 -46.60 40.73 -30.60
C SER A 6 -46.04 41.37 -29.33
N VAL A 7 -46.12 42.70 -29.23
CA VAL A 7 -45.78 43.48 -28.03
C VAL A 7 -46.95 44.40 -27.71
N LYS A 8 -47.33 44.47 -26.43
CA LYS A 8 -48.09 45.59 -25.88
C LYS A 8 -47.45 46.02 -24.56
N GLU A 9 -47.18 47.31 -24.44
CA GLU A 9 -46.55 47.89 -23.26
C GLU A 9 -47.47 47.84 -22.04
N VAL A 10 -46.90 47.50 -20.88
CA VAL A 10 -47.38 47.98 -19.59
C VAL A 10 -46.24 48.80 -18.97
N ARG A 11 -46.47 50.10 -18.77
CA ARG A 11 -45.47 50.97 -18.12
C ARG A 11 -45.40 50.64 -16.64
N MET A 12 -44.23 50.22 -16.16
CA MET A 12 -43.99 49.98 -14.73
C MET A 12 -42.73 50.70 -14.22
N ASN A 13 -42.66 50.92 -12.91
CA ASN A 13 -41.83 51.96 -12.31
C ASN A 13 -40.32 51.70 -12.34
N LYS A 14 -39.52 52.78 -12.41
CA LYS A 14 -38.04 52.75 -12.31
C LYS A 14 -37.48 52.10 -11.03
N ARG A 15 -38.30 51.83 -9.99
CA ARG A 15 -37.89 51.08 -8.80
C ARG A 15 -37.87 49.55 -8.99
N LEU A 16 -38.45 49.01 -10.06
CA LEU A 16 -38.38 47.57 -10.37
C LEU A 16 -37.04 47.16 -11.02
N TRP A 17 -36.34 48.09 -11.68
CA TRP A 17 -35.05 47.79 -12.32
C TRP A 17 -33.97 47.36 -11.32
N THR A 18 -33.87 48.04 -10.17
CA THR A 18 -32.91 47.67 -9.12
C THR A 18 -33.22 46.29 -8.53
N ILE A 19 -34.49 45.89 -8.46
CA ILE A 19 -34.91 44.60 -7.90
C ILE A 19 -34.77 43.46 -8.94
N LEU A 20 -35.04 43.71 -10.23
CA LEU A 20 -34.77 42.70 -11.27
C LEU A 20 -33.27 42.46 -11.47
N CYS A 21 -32.41 43.48 -11.42
CA CYS A 21 -30.96 43.27 -11.47
C CYS A 21 -30.45 42.41 -10.29
N SER A 22 -31.09 42.50 -9.12
CA SER A 22 -30.80 41.64 -7.96
C SER A 22 -31.47 40.26 -7.98
N LEU A 23 -32.32 39.95 -8.97
CA LEU A 23 -32.95 38.63 -9.12
C LEU A 23 -32.44 37.86 -10.35
N VAL A 24 -32.02 38.57 -11.41
CA VAL A 24 -31.32 37.96 -12.56
C VAL A 24 -29.90 37.53 -12.18
N LEU A 25 -29.27 38.18 -11.20
CA LEU A 25 -28.00 37.76 -10.59
C LEU A 25 -28.16 36.75 -9.42
N VAL A 26 -29.35 36.16 -9.23
CA VAL A 26 -29.61 35.12 -8.22
C VAL A 26 -30.32 33.90 -8.85
N TRP A 27 -30.48 33.89 -10.18
CA TRP A 27 -31.07 32.77 -10.94
C TRP A 27 -30.20 32.34 -12.14
N CYS A 28 -28.87 32.47 -11.99
CA CYS A 28 -27.87 31.78 -12.82
C CYS A 28 -26.98 30.82 -12.01
N ASP A 29 -26.70 31.13 -10.73
CA ASP A 29 -25.76 30.36 -9.90
C ASP A 29 -26.36 29.12 -9.22
N VAL A 30 -27.38 28.49 -9.83
CA VAL A 30 -28.05 27.27 -9.34
C VAL A 30 -28.04 26.14 -10.39
N THR A 31 -27.40 26.35 -11.54
CA THR A 31 -27.13 25.31 -12.55
C THR A 31 -25.68 25.36 -13.04
N ALA A 32 -24.75 25.53 -12.09
CA ALA A 32 -23.30 25.53 -12.31
C ALA A 32 -22.54 24.64 -11.31
N VAL A 33 -23.22 23.69 -10.66
CA VAL A 33 -22.56 22.54 -10.02
C VAL A 33 -22.47 21.44 -11.07
N HIS A 34 -21.44 21.53 -11.89
CA HIS A 34 -20.96 20.44 -12.74
C HIS A 34 -19.49 20.26 -12.39
N GLY A 35 -19.06 19.01 -12.16
CA GLY A 35 -17.66 18.71 -11.84
C GLY A 35 -16.70 19.18 -12.94
N GLN A 36 -15.40 19.23 -12.62
CA GLN A 36 -14.34 19.68 -13.52
C GLN A 36 -14.57 19.22 -14.97
N SER A 37 -14.87 20.17 -15.86
CA SER A 37 -14.91 19.90 -17.29
C SER A 37 -13.48 19.68 -17.77
N GLN A 38 -13.05 18.41 -17.76
CA GLN A 38 -11.82 17.95 -18.40
C GLN A 38 -11.70 18.62 -19.76
N ALA A 39 -10.62 19.37 -19.99
CA ALA A 39 -10.36 19.94 -21.29
C ALA A 39 -10.29 18.79 -22.30
N GLU A 40 -10.97 18.92 -23.44
CA GLU A 40 -11.46 17.78 -24.24
C GLU A 40 -10.35 16.81 -24.71
N ASN A 41 -9.08 17.23 -24.65
CA ASN A 41 -7.90 16.49 -25.11
C ASN A 41 -6.80 16.39 -24.02
N GLU A 42 -7.17 16.18 -22.74
CA GLU A 42 -6.20 15.99 -21.63
C GLU A 42 -6.33 14.63 -20.93
N TRP A 43 -5.21 14.15 -20.38
CA TRP A 43 -5.13 12.95 -19.53
C TRP A 43 -4.60 13.34 -18.13
N PRO A 44 -5.38 14.08 -17.33
CA PRO A 44 -4.90 14.74 -16.11
C PRO A 44 -4.71 13.80 -14.91
N MET A 45 -5.20 12.56 -14.96
CA MET A 45 -5.11 11.59 -13.87
C MET A 45 -5.09 10.16 -14.40
N VAL A 46 -4.68 9.19 -13.58
CA VAL A 46 -4.70 7.78 -13.98
C VAL A 46 -6.11 7.34 -14.38
N ALA A 47 -6.19 6.57 -15.45
CA ALA A 47 -7.42 6.16 -16.14
C ALA A 47 -8.29 7.33 -16.64
N ALA A 48 -7.62 8.41 -17.10
CA ALA A 48 -8.12 9.63 -17.72
C ALA A 48 -9.01 10.55 -16.88
N ASN A 49 -9.89 10.01 -16.03
CA ASN A 49 -10.98 10.76 -15.40
C ASN A 49 -11.35 10.20 -14.01
N PRO A 50 -12.16 10.91 -13.19
CA PRO A 50 -12.51 10.47 -11.84
C PRO A 50 -13.26 9.14 -11.77
N ALA A 51 -14.06 8.80 -12.78
CA ALA A 51 -14.74 7.52 -12.91
C ALA A 51 -13.81 6.35 -13.31
N ARG A 52 -12.54 6.67 -13.63
CA ARG A 52 -11.45 5.76 -14.01
C ARG A 52 -11.73 4.91 -15.26
N THR A 53 -12.50 5.42 -16.22
CA THR A 53 -12.92 4.62 -17.39
C THR A 53 -11.80 4.32 -18.40
N SER A 54 -10.61 4.90 -18.23
CA SER A 54 -9.49 4.84 -19.19
C SER A 54 -9.85 5.31 -20.60
N TRP A 55 -10.86 6.19 -20.72
CA TRP A 55 -11.40 6.71 -21.97
C TRP A 55 -11.30 8.23 -22.06
N THR A 56 -11.00 8.74 -23.26
CA THR A 56 -11.07 10.14 -23.68
C THR A 56 -11.78 10.25 -25.04
N PRO A 57 -12.26 11.42 -25.47
CA PRO A 57 -12.84 11.58 -26.81
C PRO A 57 -11.80 11.72 -27.94
N GLU A 58 -10.50 11.85 -27.63
CA GLU A 58 -9.45 12.03 -28.65
C GLU A 58 -9.11 10.71 -29.37
N GLU A 59 -9.08 10.72 -30.71
CA GLU A 59 -8.77 9.53 -31.52
C GLU A 59 -7.48 9.72 -32.33
N VAL A 60 -6.52 8.79 -32.19
CA VAL A 60 -5.28 8.74 -33.00
C VAL A 60 -5.34 7.49 -33.88
N ARG A 61 -5.74 7.68 -35.15
CA ARG A 61 -6.08 6.60 -36.10
C ARG A 61 -4.96 6.25 -37.07
N GLY A 62 -5.01 5.04 -37.65
CA GLY A 62 -4.11 4.58 -38.71
C GLY A 62 -2.86 3.86 -38.17
N GLU A 63 -2.03 3.31 -39.06
CA GLU A 63 -0.65 2.92 -38.72
C GLU A 63 0.10 4.11 -38.11
N LEU A 64 0.74 3.87 -36.97
CA LEU A 64 1.61 4.82 -36.29
C LEU A 64 3.04 4.27 -36.26
N SER A 65 4.02 5.17 -36.34
CA SER A 65 5.43 4.86 -36.12
C SER A 65 5.98 5.74 -34.99
N VAL A 66 7.06 5.28 -34.36
CA VAL A 66 7.74 6.03 -33.29
C VAL A 66 8.24 7.36 -33.86
N GLU A 67 7.85 8.47 -33.23
CA GLU A 67 8.31 9.81 -33.57
C GLU A 67 9.59 10.13 -32.81
N TRP A 68 9.54 10.01 -31.49
CA TRP A 68 10.68 10.14 -30.59
C TRP A 68 10.57 9.15 -29.42
N TYR A 69 11.71 8.85 -28.79
CA TYR A 69 11.75 8.07 -27.55
C TYR A 69 12.90 8.51 -26.64
N ARG A 70 12.70 8.35 -25.32
CA ARG A 70 13.65 8.78 -24.28
C ARG A 70 13.69 7.79 -23.12
N THR A 71 14.89 7.34 -22.77
CA THR A 71 15.15 6.53 -21.56
C THR A 71 15.31 7.40 -20.31
N ILE A 72 14.87 6.88 -19.17
CA ILE A 72 14.96 7.48 -17.83
C ILE A 72 15.85 6.56 -16.98
N GLU A 73 16.87 7.09 -16.31
CA GLU A 73 17.80 6.28 -15.50
C GLU A 73 17.13 5.68 -14.24
N PRO A 74 16.40 6.44 -13.40
CA PRO A 74 15.61 5.87 -12.31
C PRO A 74 14.59 4.82 -12.74
N PHE A 75 14.48 3.72 -11.99
CA PHE A 75 13.41 2.74 -12.12
C PHE A 75 12.00 3.38 -12.09
N VAL A 76 11.15 2.95 -13.02
CA VAL A 76 9.74 3.34 -13.15
C VAL A 76 8.85 2.18 -12.70
N HIS A 77 7.92 2.42 -11.75
CA HIS A 77 7.08 1.34 -11.24
C HIS A 77 5.91 1.01 -12.19
N GLN A 78 5.60 -0.28 -12.36
CA GLN A 78 4.64 -0.82 -13.34
C GLN A 78 3.19 -0.33 -13.23
N LYS A 79 2.81 0.20 -12.07
CA LYS A 79 1.49 0.80 -11.82
C LYS A 79 1.44 2.32 -12.18
N THR A 80 2.52 2.86 -12.76
CA THR A 80 2.63 4.27 -13.18
C THR A 80 2.04 4.47 -14.57
N GLN A 81 1.12 5.42 -14.71
CA GLN A 81 0.68 5.96 -15.99
C GLN A 81 1.29 7.35 -16.19
N VAL A 82 1.63 7.69 -17.44
CA VAL A 82 2.02 9.07 -17.77
C VAL A 82 0.79 9.96 -17.64
N ILE A 83 0.96 11.14 -17.05
CA ILE A 83 -0.09 12.15 -16.98
C ILE A 83 0.21 13.25 -18.00
N ALA A 84 -0.80 13.70 -18.74
CA ALA A 84 -0.64 14.65 -19.84
C ALA A 84 -1.60 15.83 -19.74
N ALA A 85 -1.04 17.03 -19.53
CA ALA A 85 -1.75 18.29 -19.39
C ALA A 85 -0.82 19.46 -19.75
N ASP A 86 -1.36 20.64 -20.13
CA ASP A 86 -0.55 21.87 -20.40
C ASP A 86 0.63 21.69 -21.40
N ASP A 87 0.49 20.81 -22.40
CA ASP A 87 1.54 20.45 -23.38
C ASP A 87 2.74 19.70 -22.78
N GLN A 88 2.58 19.15 -21.57
CA GLN A 88 3.60 18.41 -20.84
C GLN A 88 3.19 16.96 -20.54
N LEU A 89 4.18 16.11 -20.29
CA LEU A 89 4.06 14.71 -19.88
C LEU A 89 4.79 14.51 -18.55
N PHE A 90 4.14 13.89 -17.56
CA PHE A 90 4.67 13.69 -16.22
C PHE A 90 4.83 12.21 -15.87
N VAL A 91 6.01 11.83 -15.37
CA VAL A 91 6.38 10.45 -15.04
C VAL A 91 6.95 10.38 -13.61
N SER A 92 6.32 9.55 -12.77
CA SER A 92 6.84 9.21 -11.44
C SER A 92 7.89 8.11 -11.52
N THR A 93 8.87 8.17 -10.61
CA THR A 93 9.97 7.20 -10.54
C THR A 93 10.38 6.92 -9.08
N ALA A 94 11.22 5.92 -8.88
CA ALA A 94 11.89 5.64 -7.61
C ALA A 94 12.80 6.78 -7.09
N ARG A 95 13.03 7.84 -7.89
CA ARG A 95 13.87 9.00 -7.54
C ARG A 95 13.12 10.34 -7.58
N GLY A 96 11.80 10.32 -7.78
CA GLY A 96 10.97 11.52 -7.86
C GLY A 96 10.22 11.67 -9.20
N LEU A 97 9.70 12.87 -9.46
CA LEU A 97 8.83 13.20 -10.59
C LEU A 97 9.60 13.92 -11.70
N TYR A 98 9.34 13.55 -12.96
CA TYR A 98 10.00 14.09 -14.15
C TYR A 98 8.95 14.65 -15.12
N ALA A 99 9.28 15.78 -15.76
CA ALA A 99 8.43 16.43 -16.76
C ALA A 99 9.10 16.57 -18.13
N PHE A 100 8.31 16.38 -19.18
CA PHE A 100 8.74 16.44 -20.57
C PHE A 100 7.81 17.29 -21.42
N ASP A 101 8.33 17.94 -22.46
CA ASP A 101 7.53 18.54 -23.52
C ASP A 101 6.85 17.42 -24.33
N ALA A 102 5.54 17.49 -24.53
CA ALA A 102 4.79 16.44 -25.22
C ALA A 102 5.13 16.36 -26.73
N ALA A 103 5.52 17.47 -27.36
CA ALA A 103 5.77 17.54 -28.79
C ALA A 103 7.20 17.12 -29.17
N SER A 104 8.23 17.59 -28.45
CA SER A 104 9.64 17.25 -28.74
C SER A 104 10.20 16.13 -27.87
N GLY A 105 9.53 15.80 -26.77
CA GLY A 105 10.06 14.91 -25.74
C GLY A 105 11.21 15.52 -24.94
N ASP A 106 11.44 16.85 -24.98
CA ASP A 106 12.51 17.49 -24.22
C ASP A 106 12.26 17.45 -22.72
N HIS A 107 13.32 17.17 -21.94
CA HIS A 107 13.25 17.21 -20.47
C HIS A 107 13.15 18.65 -19.99
N LEU A 108 12.12 18.96 -19.20
CA LEU A 108 11.81 20.31 -18.74
C LEU A 108 12.29 20.55 -17.31
N TRP A 109 11.90 19.68 -16.38
CA TRP A 109 12.25 19.76 -14.96
C TRP A 109 12.14 18.39 -14.28
N SER A 110 12.68 18.30 -13.07
CA SER A 110 12.52 17.14 -12.18
C SER A 110 12.42 17.59 -10.72
N TYR A 111 11.57 16.93 -9.94
CA TYR A 111 11.47 17.05 -8.50
C TYR A 111 11.97 15.76 -7.84
N GLY A 112 13.11 15.82 -7.16
CA GLY A 112 13.79 14.64 -6.60
C GLY A 112 13.36 14.30 -5.18
N THR A 113 13.09 13.03 -4.91
CA THR A 113 12.66 12.52 -3.59
C THR A 113 13.72 11.65 -2.91
N THR A 114 13.67 11.55 -1.58
CA THR A 114 14.55 10.67 -0.78
C THR A 114 14.12 9.21 -0.87
N MET A 115 12.82 8.97 -0.72
CA MET A 115 12.17 7.67 -0.93
C MET A 115 11.49 7.63 -2.31
N PRO A 116 11.15 6.44 -2.83
CA PRO A 116 10.34 6.32 -4.04
C PRO A 116 9.01 7.08 -3.96
N LEU A 117 8.57 7.63 -5.10
CA LEU A 117 7.15 7.95 -5.27
C LEU A 117 6.33 6.66 -5.38
N GLY A 118 5.03 6.76 -5.07
CA GLY A 118 4.06 5.70 -5.25
C GLY A 118 3.87 5.39 -6.74
N HIS A 119 2.83 5.96 -7.34
CA HIS A 119 2.47 5.81 -8.75
C HIS A 119 2.34 7.17 -9.44
N SER A 120 1.44 7.28 -10.41
CA SER A 120 1.17 8.50 -11.18
C SER A 120 0.73 9.68 -10.28
N PRO A 121 1.06 10.93 -10.67
CA PRO A 121 0.43 12.10 -10.09
C PRO A 121 -1.06 12.21 -10.53
N THR A 122 -1.74 13.23 -10.01
CA THR A 122 -2.90 13.85 -10.66
C THR A 122 -2.63 15.33 -10.85
N TYR A 123 -2.79 15.82 -12.08
CA TYR A 123 -2.76 17.24 -12.43
C TYR A 123 -4.11 17.89 -12.13
N ALA A 124 -4.10 19.06 -11.49
CA ALA A 124 -5.24 19.95 -11.40
C ALA A 124 -4.78 21.41 -11.23
N ASN A 125 -5.32 22.32 -12.04
CA ASN A 125 -5.12 23.78 -11.94
C ASN A 125 -3.63 24.20 -11.88
N GLY A 126 -2.78 23.62 -12.74
CA GLY A 126 -1.32 23.90 -12.77
C GLY A 126 -0.50 23.23 -11.66
N VAL A 127 -1.09 22.34 -10.85
CA VAL A 127 -0.42 21.64 -9.75
C VAL A 127 -0.57 20.12 -9.90
N LEU A 128 0.52 19.40 -9.64
CA LEU A 128 0.61 17.94 -9.65
C LEU A 128 0.64 17.42 -8.22
N TYR A 129 -0.28 16.51 -7.89
CA TYR A 129 -0.40 15.90 -6.57
C TYR A 129 -0.01 14.42 -6.65
N VAL A 130 0.99 14.00 -5.88
CA VAL A 130 1.55 12.63 -5.95
C VAL A 130 1.89 12.08 -4.57
N GLY A 131 1.53 10.82 -4.31
CA GLY A 131 1.87 10.11 -3.08
C GLY A 131 3.31 9.56 -3.09
N GLY A 132 3.94 9.51 -1.92
CA GLY A 132 5.29 8.98 -1.73
C GLY A 132 5.40 7.92 -0.63
N PHE A 133 6.44 7.09 -0.72
CA PHE A 133 6.81 6.17 0.35
C PHE A 133 7.56 6.84 1.52
N ASP A 134 7.89 8.13 1.38
CA ASP A 134 8.26 9.02 2.50
C ASP A 134 7.06 9.38 3.41
N ARG A 135 5.90 8.75 3.16
CA ARG A 135 4.62 8.91 3.87
C ARG A 135 3.89 10.22 3.58
N ARG A 136 4.21 10.91 2.48
CA ARG A 136 3.60 12.20 2.10
C ARG A 136 2.74 12.14 0.83
N ILE A 137 1.96 13.20 0.66
CA ILE A 137 1.48 13.66 -0.64
C ILE A 137 2.22 14.97 -0.93
N HIS A 138 2.88 15.07 -2.08
CA HIS A 138 3.55 16.26 -2.56
C HIS A 138 2.63 17.02 -3.52
N ALA A 139 2.56 18.35 -3.38
CA ALA A 139 1.95 19.24 -4.37
C ALA A 139 3.06 20.02 -5.10
N ILE A 140 3.17 19.87 -6.41
CA ILE A 140 4.29 20.34 -7.24
C ILE A 140 3.75 21.24 -8.35
N ASN A 141 4.32 22.42 -8.55
CA ASN A 141 3.92 23.35 -9.61
C ASN A 141 4.32 22.78 -10.98
N ALA A 142 3.35 22.54 -11.87
CA ALA A 142 3.60 21.92 -13.17
C ALA A 142 4.51 22.78 -14.07
N SER A 143 4.53 24.10 -13.87
CA SER A 143 5.33 25.03 -14.68
C SER A 143 6.85 24.90 -14.49
N ASP A 144 7.33 24.43 -13.34
CA ASP A 144 8.77 24.47 -13.00
C ASP A 144 9.27 23.35 -12.06
N GLY A 145 8.41 22.44 -11.59
CA GLY A 145 8.79 21.35 -10.71
C GLY A 145 9.05 21.74 -9.25
N THR A 146 8.75 22.99 -8.85
CA THR A 146 8.92 23.43 -7.46
C THR A 146 7.76 22.96 -6.57
N LEU A 147 8.02 22.77 -5.27
CA LEU A 147 6.96 22.47 -4.30
C LEU A 147 5.99 23.66 -4.18
N LYS A 148 4.67 23.40 -4.18
CA LYS A 148 3.63 24.42 -3.98
C LYS A 148 3.88 25.21 -2.68
N SER A 149 3.97 26.53 -2.79
CA SER A 149 4.22 27.39 -1.64
C SER A 149 3.04 27.32 -0.67
N GLY A 150 3.32 27.08 0.61
CA GLY A 150 2.30 26.93 1.65
C GLY A 150 1.75 25.51 1.82
N TRP A 151 2.24 24.50 1.09
CA TRP A 151 1.84 23.10 1.31
C TRP A 151 2.33 22.58 2.69
N THR A 152 1.39 22.09 3.52
CA THR A 152 1.63 21.79 4.95
C THR A 152 1.51 20.31 5.33
N PHE A 153 1.10 19.41 4.42
CA PHE A 153 0.87 18.01 4.78
C PHE A 153 2.15 17.33 5.31
N VAL A 154 2.13 16.91 6.58
CA VAL A 154 3.34 16.48 7.29
C VAL A 154 3.72 15.04 6.97
N GLU A 155 2.84 14.06 7.27
CA GLU A 155 3.02 12.63 7.00
C GLU A 155 1.78 11.79 7.41
N ALA A 156 1.62 10.62 6.79
CA ALA A 156 0.68 9.56 7.17
C ALA A 156 1.38 8.46 8.00
N GLY A 157 0.63 7.44 8.43
CA GLY A 157 1.17 6.30 9.19
C GLY A 157 2.06 5.37 8.36
N ALA A 158 1.88 5.34 7.03
CA ALA A 158 2.63 4.52 6.08
C ALA A 158 2.80 5.21 4.71
N GLY A 159 3.53 4.57 3.79
CA GLY A 159 3.71 5.05 2.42
C GLY A 159 2.44 5.00 1.56
N PHE A 160 2.30 5.95 0.64
CA PHE A 160 1.18 6.00 -0.31
C PHE A 160 1.47 5.15 -1.57
N GLU A 161 0.78 4.02 -1.71
CA GLU A 161 0.78 3.16 -2.92
C GLU A 161 -0.43 3.49 -3.84
N THR A 162 -1.11 4.63 -3.66
CA THR A 162 -2.29 5.03 -4.46
C THR A 162 -2.04 6.28 -5.30
N ASN A 163 -2.73 6.37 -6.44
CA ASN A 163 -2.79 7.57 -7.28
C ASN A 163 -3.84 8.53 -6.69
N PRO A 164 -3.51 9.78 -6.31
CA PRO A 164 -4.50 10.70 -5.75
C PRO A 164 -5.66 11.01 -6.70
N LEU A 165 -6.81 11.35 -6.14
CA LEU A 165 -7.88 12.09 -6.83
C LEU A 165 -7.82 13.56 -6.40
N VAL A 166 -8.14 14.48 -7.31
CA VAL A 166 -8.31 15.90 -6.99
C VAL A 166 -9.66 16.36 -7.50
N ILE A 167 -10.58 16.69 -6.58
CA ILE A 167 -11.98 17.03 -6.88
C ILE A 167 -12.35 18.25 -6.03
N ASP A 168 -12.99 19.25 -6.65
CA ASP A 168 -13.60 20.41 -5.99
C ASP A 168 -12.74 21.12 -4.93
N GLY A 169 -11.43 21.24 -5.19
CA GLY A 169 -10.47 21.89 -4.30
C GLY A 169 -9.91 21.00 -3.18
N ARG A 170 -10.08 19.68 -3.26
CA ARG A 170 -9.58 18.71 -2.28
C ARG A 170 -8.80 17.57 -2.93
N VAL A 171 -7.84 17.03 -2.19
CA VAL A 171 -6.97 15.92 -2.59
C VAL A 171 -7.29 14.68 -1.77
N TYR A 172 -7.55 13.55 -2.43
CA TYR A 172 -7.99 12.31 -1.79
C TYR A 172 -7.06 11.15 -2.14
N ALA A 173 -6.69 10.32 -1.15
CA ALA A 173 -5.84 9.15 -1.38
C ALA A 173 -6.05 8.07 -0.32
N GLY A 174 -5.98 6.79 -0.73
CA GLY A 174 -5.87 5.66 0.18
C GLY A 174 -4.43 5.47 0.67
N ASN A 175 -4.25 5.18 1.95
CA ASN A 175 -2.94 4.90 2.54
C ASN A 175 -2.85 3.45 3.07
N ARG A 176 -1.62 2.96 3.18
CA ARG A 176 -1.33 1.61 3.68
C ARG A 176 -1.38 1.48 5.20
N ASP A 177 -1.64 2.57 5.93
CA ASP A 177 -2.04 2.57 7.35
C ASP A 177 -3.55 2.33 7.58
N GLY A 178 -4.29 2.05 6.51
CA GLY A 178 -5.72 1.74 6.51
C GLY A 178 -6.65 2.95 6.43
N TYR A 179 -6.11 4.18 6.42
CA TYR A 179 -6.94 5.38 6.28
C TYR A 179 -7.05 5.84 4.82
N PHE A 180 -8.27 6.27 4.46
CA PHE A 180 -8.53 7.12 3.30
C PHE A 180 -8.45 8.58 3.74
N TYR A 181 -7.57 9.36 3.12
CA TYR A 181 -7.25 10.74 3.48
C TYR A 181 -7.97 11.75 2.58
N CYS A 182 -8.32 12.90 3.14
CA CYS A 182 -8.81 14.09 2.44
C CYS A 182 -8.06 15.34 2.92
N LEU A 183 -7.37 16.02 1.99
CA LEU A 183 -6.60 17.23 2.23
C LEU A 183 -7.21 18.41 1.47
N ASP A 184 -7.01 19.62 1.97
CA ASP A 184 -7.26 20.84 1.22
C ASP A 184 -6.22 20.97 0.09
N ALA A 185 -6.64 21.29 -1.14
CA ALA A 185 -5.73 21.39 -2.28
C ALA A 185 -4.90 22.69 -2.29
N ASP A 186 -5.30 23.72 -1.54
CA ASP A 186 -4.56 24.99 -1.49
C ASP A 186 -3.39 24.98 -0.50
N ASP A 187 -3.59 24.47 0.72
CA ASP A 187 -2.54 24.43 1.74
C ASP A 187 -2.14 23.03 2.24
N GLY A 188 -2.77 21.96 1.75
CA GLY A 188 -2.46 20.58 2.16
C GLY A 188 -2.84 20.23 3.59
N SER A 189 -3.62 21.07 4.27
CA SER A 189 -4.13 20.77 5.61
C SER A 189 -5.05 19.55 5.58
N LEU A 190 -4.99 18.74 6.65
CA LEU A 190 -5.85 17.56 6.79
C LEU A 190 -7.27 18.02 7.13
N ILE A 191 -8.21 17.81 6.21
CA ILE A 191 -9.63 18.08 6.42
C ILE A 191 -10.26 16.93 7.21
N TRP A 192 -10.11 15.70 6.70
CA TRP A 192 -10.53 14.49 7.39
C TRP A 192 -9.71 13.27 6.94
N LYS A 193 -9.75 12.20 7.74
CA LYS A 193 -9.38 10.85 7.31
C LYS A 193 -10.39 9.84 7.84
N TRP A 194 -10.60 8.76 7.09
CA TRP A 194 -11.65 7.78 7.36
C TRP A 194 -11.10 6.35 7.27
N ARG A 195 -11.62 5.45 8.09
CA ARG A 195 -11.47 4.00 7.98
C ARG A 195 -12.67 3.30 8.62
N ASP A 196 -12.80 2.01 8.38
CA ASP A 196 -13.81 1.17 9.02
C ASP A 196 -13.31 0.65 10.38
N ASP A 197 -13.38 1.48 11.42
CA ASP A 197 -13.10 1.10 12.82
C ASP A 197 -14.11 0.07 13.41
N THR A 198 -15.05 -0.44 12.60
CA THR A 198 -15.96 -1.54 12.99
C THR A 198 -15.64 -2.88 12.33
N ASP A 199 -14.62 -2.92 11.47
CA ASP A 199 -14.11 -4.16 10.87
C ASP A 199 -13.36 -5.03 11.89
N GLU A 200 -13.17 -6.32 11.59
CA GLU A 200 -12.21 -7.16 12.34
C GLU A 200 -10.75 -6.72 12.08
N TYR A 201 -10.49 -6.06 10.94
CA TYR A 201 -9.16 -5.66 10.48
C TYR A 201 -9.08 -4.17 10.08
N PRO A 202 -9.34 -3.23 11.02
CA PRO A 202 -9.45 -1.79 10.75
C PRO A 202 -8.13 -1.12 10.34
N ASP A 203 -7.00 -1.82 10.40
CA ASP A 203 -5.68 -1.40 9.91
C ASP A 203 -5.33 -1.96 8.51
N ALA A 204 -6.31 -2.54 7.80
CA ALA A 204 -6.13 -3.09 6.45
C ALA A 204 -5.67 -2.06 5.40
N PRO A 205 -4.51 -2.25 4.75
CA PRO A 205 -3.96 -1.31 3.77
C PRO A 205 -4.90 -0.99 2.60
N ILE A 206 -5.08 0.30 2.30
CA ILE A 206 -5.76 0.75 1.08
C ILE A 206 -4.70 0.98 -0.01
N ARG A 207 -4.45 -0.04 -0.82
CA ARG A 207 -3.51 0.00 -1.99
C ARG A 207 -4.19 0.38 -3.31
N PHE A 208 -5.51 0.48 -3.31
CA PHE A 208 -6.33 0.64 -4.50
C PHE A 208 -6.64 2.12 -4.69
N SER A 209 -6.36 2.64 -5.88
CA SER A 209 -6.63 4.06 -6.18
C SER A 209 -8.13 4.23 -6.39
N ALA A 210 -8.78 5.12 -5.64
CA ALA A 210 -10.23 5.25 -5.72
C ALA A 210 -10.73 5.73 -7.10
N ALA A 211 -11.96 5.37 -7.41
CA ALA A 211 -12.80 6.04 -8.39
C ALA A 211 -13.84 6.92 -7.68
N TYR A 212 -14.42 7.89 -8.39
CA TYR A 212 -15.36 8.87 -7.85
C TYR A 212 -16.50 9.15 -8.82
N LYS A 213 -17.73 9.25 -8.29
CA LYS A 213 -18.88 9.83 -8.98
C LYS A 213 -19.85 10.44 -7.96
N ASP A 214 -20.43 11.61 -8.29
CA ASP A 214 -21.55 12.25 -7.58
C ASP A 214 -21.41 12.32 -6.04
N GLY A 215 -20.22 12.72 -5.56
CA GLY A 215 -19.91 12.86 -4.14
C GLY A 215 -19.52 11.55 -3.42
N ILE A 216 -19.47 10.42 -4.13
CA ILE A 216 -19.14 9.10 -3.59
C ILE A 216 -17.79 8.62 -4.14
N PHE A 217 -16.93 8.15 -3.24
CA PHE A 217 -15.65 7.50 -3.55
C PHE A 217 -15.78 6.00 -3.38
N TYR A 218 -15.23 5.24 -4.33
CA TYR A 218 -15.25 3.78 -4.34
C TYR A 218 -13.83 3.23 -4.36
N PHE A 219 -13.53 2.29 -3.46
CA PHE A 219 -12.22 1.63 -3.36
C PHE A 219 -12.34 0.25 -2.70
N GLY A 220 -11.32 -0.60 -2.91
CA GLY A 220 -11.13 -1.82 -2.12
C GLY A 220 -10.09 -1.57 -1.03
N SER A 221 -10.09 -2.40 0.01
CA SER A 221 -8.97 -2.54 0.94
C SER A 221 -8.41 -3.97 0.88
N ASP A 222 -7.18 -4.18 1.36
CA ASP A 222 -6.57 -5.51 1.46
C ASP A 222 -7.47 -6.50 2.23
N ASN A 223 -8.40 -6.05 3.11
CA ASN A 223 -9.39 -6.88 3.83
C ASN A 223 -10.48 -7.55 2.96
N ALA A 224 -10.36 -7.52 1.62
CA ALA A 224 -11.32 -8.09 0.67
C ALA A 224 -12.74 -7.49 0.70
N HIS A 225 -12.96 -6.37 1.39
CA HIS A 225 -14.18 -5.58 1.28
C HIS A 225 -14.01 -4.41 0.29
N ALA A 226 -15.02 -4.21 -0.56
CA ALA A 226 -15.21 -2.97 -1.29
C ALA A 226 -15.98 -1.98 -0.41
N TYR A 227 -15.65 -0.71 -0.54
CA TYR A 227 -16.20 0.38 0.24
C TYR A 227 -16.69 1.50 -0.67
N ALA A 228 -17.83 2.09 -0.30
CA ALA A 228 -18.28 3.39 -0.78
C ALA A 228 -18.37 4.37 0.38
N ILE A 229 -17.70 5.52 0.28
CA ILE A 229 -17.79 6.60 1.26
C ILE A 229 -18.21 7.91 0.58
N ARG A 230 -18.97 8.74 1.30
CA ARG A 230 -19.38 10.09 0.85
C ARG A 230 -18.62 11.13 1.65
N ASP A 231 -18.06 12.12 0.97
CA ASP A 231 -17.55 13.34 1.60
C ASP A 231 -18.73 14.24 2.02
N ASN A 232 -18.78 14.61 3.29
CA ASN A 232 -19.77 15.55 3.86
C ASN A 232 -19.16 16.93 4.16
N GLY A 233 -17.93 17.20 3.71
CA GLY A 233 -17.24 18.48 3.85
C GLY A 233 -16.16 18.47 4.93
N SER A 234 -16.50 18.11 6.16
CA SER A 234 -15.57 18.02 7.31
C SER A 234 -15.39 16.58 7.83
N SER A 235 -16.03 15.61 7.20
CA SER A 235 -15.91 14.18 7.51
C SER A 235 -16.37 13.34 6.31
N ALA A 236 -15.99 12.07 6.28
CA ALA A 236 -16.61 11.09 5.40
C ALA A 236 -17.58 10.18 6.18
N ALA A 237 -18.66 9.76 5.50
CA ALA A 237 -19.57 8.74 5.99
C ALA A 237 -19.54 7.50 5.09
N LEU A 238 -19.59 6.32 5.70
CA LEU A 238 -19.82 5.06 4.99
C LEU A 238 -21.20 5.12 4.30
N VAL A 239 -21.23 4.84 2.99
CA VAL A 239 -22.47 4.65 2.22
C VAL A 239 -22.83 3.17 2.23
N TRP A 240 -21.88 2.32 1.87
CA TRP A 240 -21.96 0.87 2.00
C TRP A 240 -20.57 0.23 2.12
N LYS A 241 -20.56 -0.98 2.68
CA LYS A 241 -19.46 -1.93 2.69
C LYS A 241 -20.00 -3.21 2.03
N SER A 242 -19.28 -3.79 1.09
CA SER A 242 -19.71 -5.06 0.47
C SER A 242 -19.66 -6.21 1.49
N GLU A 243 -20.28 -7.34 1.18
CA GLU A 243 -19.86 -8.62 1.76
C GLU A 243 -18.36 -8.86 1.45
N MET A 244 -17.68 -9.70 2.24
CA MET A 244 -16.28 -10.05 1.96
C MET A 244 -16.21 -10.80 0.62
N LEU A 245 -15.52 -10.23 -0.37
CA LEU A 245 -15.55 -10.78 -1.72
C LEU A 245 -14.71 -12.07 -1.81
N PRO A 246 -15.20 -13.13 -2.48
CA PRO A 246 -14.59 -14.45 -2.44
C PRO A 246 -13.28 -14.50 -3.26
N GLY A 247 -12.20 -14.93 -2.62
CA GLY A 247 -10.84 -14.94 -3.15
C GLY A 247 -9.83 -14.66 -2.03
N VAL A 248 -8.59 -14.29 -2.36
CA VAL A 248 -7.57 -13.93 -1.35
C VAL A 248 -7.24 -12.43 -1.31
N GLY A 249 -8.26 -11.59 -1.53
CA GLY A 249 -8.17 -10.13 -1.63
C GLY A 249 -8.27 -9.61 -3.07
N PHE A 250 -8.25 -8.28 -3.23
CA PHE A 250 -8.25 -7.63 -4.55
C PHE A 250 -6.86 -7.65 -5.22
N SER A 251 -6.81 -7.54 -6.54
CA SER A 251 -5.58 -7.33 -7.32
C SER A 251 -5.66 -6.22 -8.40
N SER A 252 -6.77 -5.47 -8.45
CA SER A 252 -6.92 -4.22 -9.24
C SER A 252 -5.84 -3.16 -8.95
N TYR A 253 -5.67 -2.20 -9.86
CA TYR A 253 -5.00 -0.92 -9.55
C TYR A 253 -6.00 0.18 -9.11
N TRP A 254 -7.25 0.13 -9.60
CA TRP A 254 -8.39 1.00 -9.25
C TRP A 254 -9.72 0.29 -9.57
N PRO A 255 -10.89 0.71 -9.04
CA PRO A 255 -12.18 0.33 -9.59
C PRO A 255 -12.60 1.25 -10.74
N VAL A 256 -13.66 0.91 -11.47
CA VAL A 256 -14.22 1.75 -12.55
C VAL A 256 -15.72 1.95 -12.33
N VAL A 257 -16.20 3.19 -12.44
CA VAL A 257 -17.65 3.49 -12.37
C VAL A 257 -18.27 3.35 -13.76
N TYR A 258 -19.26 2.48 -13.89
CA TYR A 258 -19.97 2.18 -15.12
C TYR A 258 -21.43 2.63 -15.05
N THR A 259 -21.84 3.51 -15.96
CA THR A 259 -23.25 3.88 -16.13
C THR A 259 -23.87 3.02 -17.23
N GLU A 260 -24.86 2.21 -16.88
CA GLU A 260 -25.59 1.33 -17.80
C GLU A 260 -26.38 2.14 -18.86
N PRO A 261 -26.11 1.94 -20.16
CA PRO A 261 -26.82 2.63 -21.24
C PRO A 261 -28.33 2.42 -21.20
N GLY A 262 -29.09 3.49 -21.45
CA GLY A 262 -30.56 3.47 -21.51
C GLY A 262 -31.28 3.42 -20.16
N THR A 263 -30.68 2.84 -19.11
CA THR A 263 -31.22 2.94 -17.74
C THR A 263 -30.65 4.14 -16.99
N GLY A 264 -29.39 4.50 -17.25
CA GLY A 264 -28.67 5.53 -16.50
C GLY A 264 -28.27 5.11 -15.08
N LYS A 265 -28.34 3.80 -14.77
CA LYS A 265 -27.99 3.27 -13.45
C LYS A 265 -26.48 3.02 -13.34
N ASP A 266 -25.91 3.36 -12.19
CA ASP A 266 -24.49 3.15 -11.92
C ASP A 266 -24.17 1.82 -11.23
N TYR A 267 -23.04 1.25 -11.65
CA TYR A 267 -22.38 0.10 -11.07
C TYR A 267 -20.89 0.41 -10.90
N VAL A 268 -20.21 -0.36 -10.05
CA VAL A 268 -18.76 -0.24 -9.83
C VAL A 268 -18.09 -1.57 -10.10
N LEU A 269 -17.13 -1.53 -11.03
CA LEU A 269 -16.37 -2.66 -11.54
C LEU A 269 -15.07 -2.81 -10.73
N PHE A 270 -14.90 -3.95 -10.06
CA PHE A 270 -13.69 -4.31 -9.32
C PHE A 270 -13.05 -5.54 -9.97
N SER A 271 -11.98 -5.33 -10.72
CA SER A 271 -11.15 -6.41 -11.28
C SER A 271 -10.29 -7.10 -10.23
N GLY A 272 -9.91 -8.33 -10.53
CA GLY A 272 -8.84 -9.04 -9.84
C GLY A 272 -9.22 -9.59 -8.47
N THR A 273 -9.39 -10.90 -8.39
CA THR A 273 -8.98 -11.64 -7.20
C THR A 273 -7.45 -11.75 -7.20
N LYS A 274 -6.81 -11.56 -6.05
CA LYS A 274 -5.53 -12.21 -5.80
C LYS A 274 -5.83 -13.71 -5.67
N LYS A 275 -5.00 -14.55 -6.27
CA LYS A 275 -5.25 -15.99 -6.46
C LYS A 275 -4.26 -16.86 -5.68
N GLU A 276 -4.60 -18.14 -5.60
CA GLU A 276 -3.65 -19.23 -5.38
C GLU A 276 -3.07 -19.60 -6.76
N THR A 277 -2.11 -18.79 -7.22
CA THR A 277 -1.53 -18.78 -8.56
C THR A 277 -0.10 -19.30 -8.55
N GLY A 278 0.02 -20.61 -8.39
CA GLY A 278 1.17 -21.35 -8.87
C GLY A 278 0.73 -22.45 -9.82
N TRP A 279 1.70 -23.07 -10.48
CA TRP A 279 1.66 -24.51 -10.69
C TRP A 279 1.40 -25.17 -9.33
N VAL A 280 0.63 -26.26 -9.26
CA VAL A 280 0.30 -26.93 -8.00
C VAL A 280 0.54 -28.42 -8.19
N TRP A 281 1.41 -29.01 -7.36
CA TRP A 281 2.12 -30.26 -7.71
C TRP A 281 1.27 -31.54 -7.83
N PHE A 282 -0.05 -31.39 -7.77
CA PHE A 282 -1.04 -32.46 -7.80
C PHE A 282 -2.27 -32.11 -8.65
N GLY A 283 -2.18 -31.09 -9.50
CA GLY A 283 -3.27 -30.55 -10.32
C GLY A 283 -3.26 -29.02 -10.24
N ASP A 284 -2.85 -28.37 -11.32
CA ASP A 284 -2.60 -26.92 -11.31
C ASP A 284 -3.90 -26.12 -11.30
N SER A 285 -3.98 -25.09 -10.46
CA SER A 285 -5.21 -24.31 -10.30
C SER A 285 -5.64 -23.58 -11.59
N TYR A 286 -4.69 -23.34 -12.49
CA TYR A 286 -4.88 -22.86 -13.87
C TYR A 286 -5.35 -23.97 -14.84
N TYR A 287 -4.69 -25.15 -14.86
CA TYR A 287 -5.11 -26.25 -15.74
C TYR A 287 -6.50 -26.77 -15.33
N GLU A 288 -6.83 -26.84 -14.04
CA GLU A 288 -8.18 -27.18 -13.56
C GLU A 288 -9.24 -26.20 -14.05
N GLU A 289 -8.98 -24.89 -13.98
CA GLU A 289 -9.91 -23.85 -14.47
C GLU A 289 -10.08 -23.93 -16.00
N ASN A 290 -8.98 -24.17 -16.74
CA ASN A 290 -9.01 -24.39 -18.18
C ASN A 290 -9.78 -25.67 -18.54
N TYR A 291 -9.52 -26.80 -17.86
CA TYR A 291 -10.20 -28.07 -18.07
C TYR A 291 -11.69 -28.02 -17.72
N ASP A 292 -12.08 -27.38 -16.60
CA ASP A 292 -13.48 -27.21 -16.19
C ASP A 292 -14.27 -26.43 -17.25
N ILE A 293 -13.70 -25.32 -17.74
CA ILE A 293 -14.38 -24.39 -18.65
C ILE A 293 -14.38 -24.92 -20.10
N PHE A 294 -13.24 -25.41 -20.58
CA PHE A 294 -13.07 -25.93 -21.94
C PHE A 294 -13.31 -27.45 -22.06
N ALA A 295 -13.89 -28.09 -21.03
CA ALA A 295 -14.33 -29.48 -21.07
C ALA A 295 -15.11 -29.81 -22.36
N GLY A 296 -14.59 -30.77 -23.12
CA GLY A 296 -15.18 -31.24 -24.38
C GLY A 296 -15.09 -30.28 -25.58
N VAL A 297 -14.45 -29.12 -25.44
CA VAL A 297 -14.22 -28.17 -26.55
C VAL A 297 -12.99 -28.62 -27.34
N PRO A 298 -13.07 -28.85 -28.66
CA PRO A 298 -11.89 -29.16 -29.46
C PRO A 298 -10.85 -28.03 -29.46
N THR A 299 -9.58 -28.37 -29.63
CA THR A 299 -8.48 -27.47 -30.01
C THR A 299 -8.93 -26.39 -31.01
N GLY A 300 -8.62 -25.12 -30.73
CA GLY A 300 -9.02 -23.96 -31.54
C GLY A 300 -10.53 -23.67 -31.59
N GLY A 301 -11.36 -24.47 -30.91
CA GLY A 301 -12.82 -24.32 -30.84
C GLY A 301 -13.25 -23.26 -29.82
N LEU A 302 -14.38 -22.61 -30.06
CA LEU A 302 -14.94 -21.62 -29.13
C LEU A 302 -15.59 -22.29 -27.93
N ILE A 303 -15.58 -21.58 -26.79
CA ILE A 303 -16.16 -22.00 -25.51
C ILE A 303 -17.65 -22.38 -25.60
N GLY A 304 -18.40 -21.71 -26.49
CA GLY A 304 -19.81 -21.94 -26.74
C GLY A 304 -20.25 -21.47 -28.13
N PRO A 305 -21.55 -21.59 -28.46
CA PRO A 305 -22.10 -21.21 -29.76
C PRO A 305 -21.78 -19.78 -30.18
N ALA A 306 -21.45 -19.58 -31.45
CA ALA A 306 -21.29 -18.26 -32.06
C ALA A 306 -22.53 -17.86 -32.87
N GLY A 307 -22.86 -16.57 -32.88
CA GLY A 307 -24.01 -16.03 -33.60
C GLY A 307 -23.97 -14.50 -33.73
N THR A 308 -25.15 -13.90 -33.78
CA THR A 308 -25.39 -12.45 -33.89
C THR A 308 -26.51 -12.05 -32.93
N VAL A 309 -26.30 -12.32 -31.63
CA VAL A 309 -27.28 -12.09 -30.56
C VAL A 309 -27.46 -10.57 -30.32
N PRO A 310 -28.69 -10.05 -30.12
CA PRO A 310 -28.91 -8.62 -29.95
C PRO A 310 -28.20 -8.00 -28.73
N GLY A 311 -27.34 -7.03 -29.02
CA GLY A 311 -26.74 -6.09 -28.08
C GLY A 311 -26.37 -4.82 -28.83
N ASP A 312 -25.86 -3.83 -28.10
CA ASP A 312 -25.54 -2.49 -28.62
C ASP A 312 -24.20 -2.48 -29.37
N TRP A 313 -23.96 -3.56 -30.12
CA TRP A 313 -22.83 -3.83 -30.97
C TRP A 313 -23.03 -3.23 -32.36
N VAL A 314 -21.93 -2.94 -33.05
CA VAL A 314 -21.97 -2.66 -34.49
C VAL A 314 -22.56 -3.85 -35.26
N ALA A 315 -23.46 -3.54 -36.20
CA ALA A 315 -24.17 -4.55 -36.98
C ALA A 315 -23.19 -5.44 -37.78
N GLY A 316 -23.25 -6.75 -37.54
CA GLY A 316 -22.35 -7.74 -38.13
C GLY A 316 -21.23 -8.22 -37.20
N THR A 317 -21.03 -7.58 -36.04
CA THR A 317 -20.13 -8.10 -34.99
C THR A 317 -20.61 -9.46 -34.51
N ARG A 318 -19.67 -10.41 -34.39
CA ARG A 318 -19.93 -11.80 -33.98
C ARG A 318 -20.05 -11.86 -32.46
N THR A 319 -21.09 -12.51 -31.96
CA THR A 319 -21.28 -12.76 -30.52
C THR A 319 -20.96 -14.21 -30.18
N ILE A 320 -20.38 -14.46 -29.01
CA ILE A 320 -20.12 -15.80 -28.46
C ILE A 320 -20.94 -15.95 -27.17
N ASP A 321 -21.60 -17.09 -27.01
CA ASP A 321 -22.23 -17.50 -25.75
C ASP A 321 -21.15 -18.03 -24.79
N ALA A 322 -20.92 -17.30 -23.70
CA ALA A 322 -19.93 -17.60 -22.68
C ALA A 322 -20.56 -18.13 -21.38
N SER A 323 -21.80 -18.65 -21.43
CA SER A 323 -22.54 -19.14 -20.25
C SER A 323 -21.81 -20.22 -19.44
N LYS A 324 -20.87 -20.96 -20.04
CA LYS A 324 -19.97 -21.86 -19.30
C LYS A 324 -19.13 -21.15 -18.23
N ILE A 325 -18.66 -19.93 -18.50
CA ILE A 325 -17.86 -19.14 -17.55
C ILE A 325 -18.71 -18.78 -16.34
N GLN A 326 -19.93 -18.29 -16.58
CA GLN A 326 -20.89 -18.00 -15.50
C GLN A 326 -21.19 -19.27 -14.69
N GLN A 327 -21.48 -20.41 -15.34
CA GLN A 327 -21.73 -21.68 -14.68
C GLN A 327 -20.53 -22.19 -13.85
N HIS A 328 -19.30 -21.88 -14.25
CA HIS A 328 -18.11 -22.16 -13.45
C HIS A 328 -18.07 -21.26 -12.20
N PHE A 329 -18.33 -19.95 -12.33
CA PHE A 329 -18.37 -19.01 -11.21
C PHE A 329 -19.57 -19.20 -10.26
N ASP A 330 -20.68 -19.76 -10.74
CA ASP A 330 -21.81 -20.20 -9.91
C ASP A 330 -21.41 -21.37 -8.99
N GLN A 331 -20.45 -22.20 -9.41
CA GLN A 331 -19.95 -23.38 -8.67
C GLN A 331 -18.69 -23.08 -7.83
N LYS A 332 -17.81 -22.21 -8.34
CA LYS A 332 -16.53 -21.81 -7.74
C LYS A 332 -16.49 -20.27 -7.62
N PRO A 333 -17.22 -19.66 -6.67
CA PRO A 333 -17.33 -18.20 -6.57
C PRO A 333 -16.00 -17.49 -6.30
N HIS A 334 -15.07 -18.17 -5.62
CA HIS A 334 -13.69 -17.74 -5.35
C HIS A 334 -12.78 -17.74 -6.58
N LYS A 335 -13.27 -18.17 -7.75
CA LYS A 335 -12.59 -18.06 -9.04
C LYS A 335 -13.02 -16.83 -9.85
N ARG A 336 -13.92 -15.97 -9.35
CA ARG A 336 -14.34 -14.74 -10.06
C ARG A 336 -13.16 -13.76 -10.21
N HIS A 337 -13.19 -13.00 -11.32
CA HIS A 337 -12.12 -12.04 -11.70
C HIS A 337 -12.59 -10.62 -11.94
N LEU A 338 -13.90 -10.39 -12.03
CA LEU A 338 -14.49 -9.07 -12.16
C LEU A 338 -15.81 -9.05 -11.39
N PHE A 339 -15.80 -8.40 -10.24
CA PHE A 339 -16.99 -8.15 -9.43
C PHE A 339 -17.68 -6.89 -9.94
N VAL A 340 -19.01 -6.90 -9.97
CA VAL A 340 -19.81 -5.76 -10.43
C VAL A 340 -20.82 -5.42 -9.35
N LEU A 341 -20.55 -4.36 -8.59
CA LEU A 341 -21.36 -3.96 -7.45
C LEU A 341 -22.34 -2.85 -7.85
N ASP A 342 -23.55 -2.87 -7.28
CA ASP A 342 -24.48 -1.74 -7.36
C ASP A 342 -23.86 -0.51 -6.69
N ALA A 343 -23.80 0.63 -7.40
CA ALA A 343 -23.15 1.84 -6.86
C ALA A 343 -23.86 2.42 -5.63
N VAL A 344 -25.13 2.10 -5.41
CA VAL A 344 -25.97 2.62 -4.31
C VAL A 344 -26.08 1.62 -3.14
N THR A 345 -26.14 0.31 -3.40
CA THR A 345 -26.29 -0.71 -2.34
C THR A 345 -25.02 -1.50 -2.00
N GLY A 346 -24.04 -1.58 -2.90
CA GLY A 346 -22.85 -2.42 -2.75
C GLY A 346 -23.09 -3.91 -3.00
N GLU A 347 -24.31 -4.32 -3.37
CA GLU A 347 -24.66 -5.70 -3.68
C GLU A 347 -24.08 -6.13 -5.04
N GLU A 348 -23.57 -7.35 -5.14
CA GLU A 348 -23.02 -7.87 -6.40
C GLU A 348 -24.14 -8.25 -7.39
N HIS A 349 -23.93 -7.89 -8.66
CA HIS A 349 -24.88 -8.17 -9.74
C HIS A 349 -25.06 -9.69 -9.96
N PRO A 350 -26.30 -10.21 -10.00
CA PRO A 350 -26.57 -11.66 -10.02
C PRO A 350 -26.22 -12.38 -11.33
N VAL A 351 -25.84 -11.64 -12.37
CA VAL A 351 -25.16 -12.20 -13.55
C VAL A 351 -23.72 -11.70 -13.52
N PHE A 352 -22.80 -12.60 -13.16
CA PHE A 352 -21.38 -12.32 -13.11
C PHE A 352 -20.81 -12.00 -14.50
N ALA A 353 -19.76 -11.17 -14.54
CA ALA A 353 -19.05 -10.90 -15.78
C ALA A 353 -18.33 -12.18 -16.28
N PRO A 354 -18.46 -12.57 -17.56
CA PRO A 354 -17.86 -13.78 -18.12
C PRO A 354 -16.36 -13.56 -18.45
N VAL A 355 -15.60 -13.03 -17.49
CA VAL A 355 -14.18 -12.69 -17.64
C VAL A 355 -13.33 -13.79 -17.02
N THR A 356 -12.63 -14.53 -17.87
CA THR A 356 -11.71 -15.62 -17.51
C THR A 356 -10.25 -15.18 -17.55
N TRP A 357 -9.42 -15.96 -16.87
CA TRP A 357 -8.03 -15.62 -16.54
C TRP A 357 -7.13 -16.83 -16.86
N VAL A 358 -7.36 -17.45 -18.02
CA VAL A 358 -6.74 -18.71 -18.43
C VAL A 358 -5.33 -18.44 -18.96
N SER A 359 -4.44 -18.17 -18.01
CA SER A 359 -3.15 -17.54 -18.15
C SER A 359 -2.08 -18.41 -17.48
N THR A 360 -1.06 -18.87 -18.21
CA THR A 360 0.04 -19.73 -17.71
C THR A 360 1.09 -18.98 -16.88
N THR A 361 1.23 -17.65 -17.04
CA THR A 361 2.15 -16.83 -16.24
C THR A 361 1.41 -16.14 -15.09
N HIS A 362 2.18 -15.64 -14.13
CA HIS A 362 1.67 -15.11 -12.87
C HIS A 362 1.22 -13.62 -12.99
N GLY A 363 1.34 -13.02 -14.19
CA GLY A 363 1.21 -11.57 -14.42
C GLY A 363 -0.20 -11.01 -14.20
N GLY A 364 -1.21 -11.66 -14.80
CA GLY A 364 -2.63 -11.44 -14.49
C GLY A 364 -3.30 -10.20 -15.08
N ASN A 365 -4.62 -10.28 -15.27
CA ASN A 365 -5.44 -9.12 -15.58
C ASN A 365 -5.72 -8.30 -14.29
N LYS A 366 -4.69 -7.57 -13.84
CA LYS A 366 -4.74 -6.59 -12.74
C LYS A 366 -5.30 -5.23 -13.19
N LEU A 367 -5.46 -5.03 -14.49
CA LEU A 367 -5.93 -3.79 -15.09
C LEU A 367 -7.46 -3.78 -15.23
N PRO A 368 -8.14 -2.70 -14.84
CA PRO A 368 -9.60 -2.65 -14.92
C PRO A 368 -10.13 -2.54 -16.35
N PRO A 369 -11.39 -2.96 -16.59
CA PRO A 369 -12.00 -2.87 -17.91
C PRO A 369 -12.17 -1.43 -18.37
N VAL A 370 -12.02 -1.21 -19.67
CA VAL A 370 -12.23 0.10 -20.31
C VAL A 370 -13.69 0.26 -20.68
N ILE A 371 -14.25 1.45 -20.51
CA ILE A 371 -15.60 1.76 -21.03
C ILE A 371 -15.44 2.39 -22.41
N GLY A 372 -15.96 1.74 -23.44
CA GLY A 372 -15.92 2.23 -24.82
C GLY A 372 -16.82 3.45 -25.03
N GLY A 373 -16.56 4.21 -26.10
CA GLY A 373 -17.38 5.37 -26.50
C GLY A 373 -18.82 5.01 -26.92
N ASP A 374 -19.12 3.72 -27.04
CA ASP A 374 -20.43 3.11 -27.26
C ASP A 374 -21.17 2.72 -25.96
N GLY A 375 -20.51 2.84 -24.80
CA GLY A 375 -21.07 2.44 -23.50
C GLY A 375 -20.90 0.94 -23.17
N VAL A 376 -20.03 0.24 -23.89
CA VAL A 376 -19.70 -1.17 -23.63
C VAL A 376 -18.50 -1.31 -22.68
N ILE A 377 -18.51 -2.38 -21.87
CA ILE A 377 -17.38 -2.80 -21.02
C ILE A 377 -16.43 -3.68 -21.85
N TYR A 378 -15.20 -3.22 -22.10
CA TYR A 378 -14.16 -3.94 -22.85
C TYR A 378 -13.05 -4.47 -21.94
N THR A 379 -12.63 -5.73 -22.15
CA THR A 379 -11.53 -6.36 -21.40
C THR A 379 -10.94 -7.57 -22.14
N HIS A 380 -9.88 -8.16 -21.58
CA HIS A 380 -9.29 -9.42 -22.04
C HIS A 380 -10.12 -10.61 -21.55
N ILE A 381 -10.52 -11.52 -22.45
CA ILE A 381 -11.30 -12.73 -22.12
C ILE A 381 -10.79 -13.93 -22.94
N GLY A 382 -10.44 -15.02 -22.26
CA GLY A 382 -10.14 -16.31 -22.90
C GLY A 382 -11.41 -17.07 -23.29
N TYR A 383 -11.71 -17.17 -24.59
CA TYR A 383 -12.99 -17.68 -25.12
C TYR A 383 -12.84 -18.85 -26.13
N LYS A 384 -11.62 -19.33 -26.37
CA LYS A 384 -11.27 -20.32 -27.42
C LYS A 384 -10.25 -21.31 -26.85
N ASN A 385 -10.43 -22.62 -27.06
CA ASN A 385 -9.46 -23.61 -26.57
C ASN A 385 -8.14 -23.50 -27.35
N GLY A 386 -7.02 -23.83 -26.71
CA GLY A 386 -5.66 -23.66 -27.23
C GLY A 386 -5.32 -24.47 -28.47
N ASP A 387 -4.20 -24.12 -29.11
CA ASP A 387 -3.62 -24.83 -30.24
C ASP A 387 -2.28 -25.51 -29.87
N PRO A 388 -2.26 -26.84 -29.67
CA PRO A 388 -1.04 -27.58 -29.34
C PRO A 388 -0.02 -27.63 -30.50
N GLY A 389 -0.36 -27.11 -31.69
CA GLY A 389 0.56 -26.87 -32.79
C GLY A 389 1.52 -25.69 -32.57
N LEU A 390 1.27 -24.83 -31.59
CA LEU A 390 2.15 -23.72 -31.20
C LEU A 390 3.06 -24.09 -30.01
N ALA A 391 2.49 -24.70 -28.97
CA ALA A 391 3.23 -25.31 -27.86
C ALA A 391 2.39 -26.45 -27.23
N PRO A 392 2.99 -27.52 -26.68
CA PRO A 392 2.25 -28.64 -26.10
C PRO A 392 1.39 -28.26 -24.87
N ASN A 393 1.63 -27.08 -24.28
CA ASN A 393 0.90 -26.53 -23.12
C ASN A 393 0.06 -25.29 -23.48
N ALA A 394 -0.13 -24.97 -24.76
CA ALA A 394 -0.81 -23.74 -25.19
C ALA A 394 -2.20 -23.61 -24.54
N GLY A 395 -2.36 -22.58 -23.72
CA GLY A 395 -3.58 -22.30 -22.96
C GLY A 395 -4.77 -21.89 -23.85
N ALA A 396 -5.90 -21.57 -23.21
CA ALA A 396 -6.98 -20.94 -23.95
C ALA A 396 -6.50 -19.63 -24.60
N SER A 397 -7.09 -19.31 -25.74
CA SER A 397 -6.84 -18.08 -26.49
C SER A 397 -8.08 -17.19 -26.50
N GLY A 398 -7.86 -15.93 -26.80
CA GLY A 398 -8.84 -14.87 -26.68
C GLY A 398 -8.13 -13.54 -26.87
N ALA A 399 -8.88 -12.44 -26.83
CA ALA A 399 -8.34 -11.11 -27.07
C ALA A 399 -9.25 -10.07 -26.40
N ILE A 400 -9.22 -8.83 -26.89
CA ILE A 400 -10.21 -7.81 -26.56
C ILE A 400 -11.60 -8.33 -26.94
N ALA A 401 -12.45 -8.47 -25.93
CA ALA A 401 -13.87 -8.76 -26.08
C ALA A 401 -14.66 -7.70 -25.32
N GLY A 402 -15.74 -7.22 -25.95
CA GLY A 402 -16.74 -6.44 -25.22
C GLY A 402 -17.69 -7.40 -24.51
N TRP A 403 -18.07 -7.10 -23.28
CA TRP A 403 -19.14 -7.78 -22.57
C TRP A 403 -20.44 -6.96 -22.64
N LYS A 404 -21.55 -7.62 -23.00
CA LYS A 404 -22.87 -7.01 -22.82
C LYS A 404 -23.31 -7.23 -21.37
N PHE A 405 -23.23 -6.16 -20.58
CA PHE A 405 -23.60 -6.12 -19.17
C PHE A 405 -24.92 -6.88 -18.88
N GLY A 406 -24.91 -7.66 -17.79
CA GLY A 406 -26.05 -8.46 -17.35
C GLY A 406 -26.40 -9.68 -18.22
N THR A 407 -25.54 -10.08 -19.17
CA THR A 407 -25.78 -11.25 -20.04
C THR A 407 -24.55 -12.17 -20.15
N PRO A 408 -24.70 -13.44 -20.53
CA PRO A 408 -23.56 -14.34 -20.79
C PRO A 408 -22.91 -14.11 -22.18
N TYR A 409 -23.20 -13.01 -22.88
CA TYR A 409 -22.74 -12.79 -24.25
C TYR A 409 -21.58 -11.80 -24.34
N ILE A 410 -20.54 -12.21 -25.07
CA ILE A 410 -19.37 -11.39 -25.40
C ILE A 410 -19.27 -11.18 -26.92
N SER A 411 -18.64 -10.09 -27.34
CA SER A 411 -18.33 -9.81 -28.75
C SER A 411 -16.90 -10.21 -29.11
N GLN A 412 -16.74 -10.75 -30.32
CA GLN A 412 -15.41 -10.88 -30.94
C GLN A 412 -15.13 -9.60 -31.74
N VAL A 413 -14.39 -8.67 -31.14
CA VAL A 413 -13.88 -7.44 -31.80
C VAL A 413 -12.39 -7.55 -32.18
N HIS A 414 -11.65 -8.44 -31.53
CA HIS A 414 -10.29 -8.87 -31.88
C HIS A 414 -10.18 -10.39 -31.78
N ASP A 415 -9.20 -11.03 -32.43
CA ASP A 415 -8.82 -12.45 -32.23
C ASP A 415 -7.31 -12.56 -32.41
N PHE A 416 -6.57 -12.83 -31.33
CA PHE A 416 -5.15 -13.11 -31.43
C PHE A 416 -4.94 -14.52 -32.02
N THR A 417 -4.11 -14.61 -33.06
CA THR A 417 -3.67 -15.89 -33.63
C THR A 417 -2.33 -16.39 -33.07
N ARG A 418 -1.68 -15.56 -32.23
CA ARG A 418 -0.44 -15.86 -31.49
C ARG A 418 -0.53 -15.64 -29.98
N GLY A 419 -1.57 -14.96 -29.52
CA GLY A 419 -1.78 -14.64 -28.11
C GLY A 419 -2.08 -15.91 -27.33
N TYR A 420 -1.02 -16.47 -26.76
CA TYR A 420 -1.12 -17.20 -25.52
C TYR A 420 -1.78 -16.25 -24.50
N ALA A 421 -2.88 -16.62 -23.86
CA ALA A 421 -3.54 -15.74 -22.88
C ALA A 421 -2.77 -15.66 -21.54
N ASP A 422 -1.50 -16.08 -21.55
CA ASP A 422 -0.54 -16.00 -20.47
C ASP A 422 0.25 -14.69 -20.43
N GLU A 423 0.09 -13.88 -21.47
CA GLU A 423 0.47 -12.47 -21.50
C GLU A 423 -0.49 -11.58 -20.67
N PRO A 424 0.04 -10.68 -19.81
CA PRO A 424 -0.72 -9.56 -19.31
C PRO A 424 -0.89 -8.51 -20.41
N VAL A 425 -2.06 -7.87 -20.45
CA VAL A 425 -2.44 -6.91 -21.52
C VAL A 425 -3.05 -5.66 -20.91
N ALA A 426 -2.61 -4.50 -21.37
CA ALA A 426 -3.11 -3.20 -20.93
C ALA A 426 -3.99 -2.53 -21.99
N PHE A 427 -5.00 -1.78 -21.54
CA PHE A 427 -6.02 -1.18 -22.39
C PHE A 427 -6.34 0.27 -21.99
N THR A 428 -6.56 1.11 -22.99
CA THR A 428 -7.18 2.43 -22.88
C THR A 428 -8.07 2.68 -24.09
N ALA A 429 -8.78 3.81 -24.12
CA ALA A 429 -9.60 4.19 -25.25
C ALA A 429 -9.55 5.68 -25.60
N GLY A 430 -9.77 5.91 -26.89
CA GLY A 430 -9.92 7.22 -27.50
C GLY A 430 -11.09 7.17 -28.48
N GLY A 431 -12.20 7.82 -28.14
CA GLY A 431 -13.44 7.79 -28.92
C GLY A 431 -13.94 6.36 -29.20
N ASN A 432 -13.80 5.93 -30.46
CA ASN A 432 -14.18 4.63 -30.98
C ASN A 432 -12.98 3.67 -31.18
N LEU A 433 -11.83 3.97 -30.58
CA LEU A 433 -10.64 3.11 -30.55
C LEU A 433 -10.42 2.55 -29.14
N ILE A 434 -10.15 1.25 -29.05
CA ILE A 434 -9.46 0.66 -27.90
C ILE A 434 -7.99 0.48 -28.29
N TYR A 435 -7.07 1.15 -27.59
CA TYR A 435 -5.63 0.92 -27.74
C TYR A 435 -5.19 -0.21 -26.82
N TRP A 436 -4.21 -1.01 -27.25
CA TRP A 436 -3.76 -2.17 -26.48
C TRP A 436 -2.24 -2.39 -26.56
N SER A 437 -1.71 -3.01 -25.52
CA SER A 437 -0.30 -3.42 -25.40
C SER A 437 -0.16 -4.71 -24.60
N GLU A 438 0.50 -5.71 -25.18
CA GLU A 438 0.94 -6.95 -24.52
C GLU A 438 2.30 -6.77 -23.83
N GLY A 439 2.60 -7.60 -22.82
CA GLY A 439 3.82 -7.54 -22.03
C GLY A 439 5.06 -8.13 -22.71
N PHE A 440 5.32 -9.42 -22.50
CA PHE A 440 6.60 -10.06 -22.85
C PHE A 440 6.76 -10.27 -24.35
N ASN A 441 5.67 -10.58 -25.06
CA ASN A 441 5.63 -10.65 -26.51
C ASN A 441 5.56 -9.27 -27.22
N MET A 442 5.40 -8.17 -26.47
CA MET A 442 5.51 -6.77 -26.96
C MET A 442 4.71 -6.45 -28.23
N GLY A 443 3.50 -7.01 -28.34
CA GLY A 443 2.51 -6.63 -29.36
C GLY A 443 1.80 -5.32 -28.99
N TYR A 444 1.68 -4.41 -29.96
CA TYR A 444 1.09 -3.08 -29.78
C TYR A 444 0.09 -2.77 -30.88
N GLY A 445 -1.05 -2.14 -30.56
CA GLY A 445 -2.03 -1.82 -31.59
C GLY A 445 -3.28 -1.07 -31.13
N ALA A 446 -4.27 -1.03 -32.02
CA ALA A 446 -5.58 -0.43 -31.78
C ALA A 446 -6.70 -1.17 -32.50
N VAL A 447 -7.91 -1.18 -31.91
CA VAL A 447 -9.13 -1.80 -32.46
C VAL A 447 -10.24 -0.76 -32.56
N GLU A 448 -10.80 -0.60 -33.75
CA GLU A 448 -11.90 0.31 -34.04
C GLU A 448 -13.26 -0.36 -33.76
N ILE A 449 -13.83 -0.09 -32.59
CA ILE A 449 -15.09 -0.70 -32.14
C ILE A 449 -16.31 -0.22 -32.95
N SER A 450 -16.19 0.90 -33.70
CA SER A 450 -17.19 1.36 -34.67
C SER A 450 -17.28 0.52 -35.97
N LYS A 451 -16.62 -0.65 -36.03
CA LYS A 451 -16.67 -1.61 -37.15
C LYS A 451 -16.76 -3.06 -36.64
N PRO A 452 -17.34 -3.99 -37.41
CA PRO A 452 -17.27 -5.42 -37.10
C PRO A 452 -15.84 -5.95 -37.35
N TYR A 453 -15.43 -6.97 -36.59
CA TYR A 453 -14.08 -7.54 -36.62
C TYR A 453 -13.61 -7.97 -38.03
N GLY A 454 -12.41 -7.53 -38.39
CA GLY A 454 -11.71 -7.85 -39.64
C GLY A 454 -10.62 -6.81 -39.94
N ALA A 455 -9.79 -7.08 -40.95
CA ALA A 455 -8.56 -6.32 -41.26
C ALA A 455 -8.72 -4.83 -41.62
N ASN A 456 -9.94 -4.28 -41.59
CA ASN A 456 -10.21 -2.84 -41.77
C ASN A 456 -10.60 -2.13 -40.45
N ALA A 457 -10.51 -2.83 -39.31
CA ALA A 457 -10.92 -2.40 -37.98
C ALA A 457 -9.81 -2.58 -36.92
N THR A 458 -8.58 -2.88 -37.35
CA THR A 458 -7.46 -3.26 -36.48
C THR A 458 -6.16 -2.70 -37.03
N TRP A 459 -5.29 -2.17 -36.17
CA TRP A 459 -3.92 -1.75 -36.49
C TRP A 459 -2.93 -2.44 -35.54
N GLU A 460 -1.75 -2.78 -36.05
CA GLU A 460 -0.67 -3.47 -35.35
C GLU A 460 0.62 -2.65 -35.54
N TYR A 461 1.05 -1.95 -34.49
CA TYR A 461 2.17 -1.00 -34.49
C TYR A 461 3.54 -1.67 -34.29
N SER A 462 3.55 -2.84 -33.65
CA SER A 462 4.67 -3.79 -33.61
C SER A 462 4.13 -5.19 -33.86
N SER A 463 4.90 -6.01 -34.59
CA SER A 463 4.62 -7.44 -34.74
C SER A 463 5.86 -8.22 -34.34
N CYS A 464 5.84 -8.87 -33.16
CA CYS A 464 6.98 -9.64 -32.67
C CYS A 464 6.74 -11.16 -32.66
N GLY A 465 7.75 -11.91 -32.22
CA GLY A 465 7.79 -13.37 -32.30
C GLY A 465 8.74 -14.00 -31.28
N GLY A 466 8.73 -13.48 -30.05
CA GLY A 466 9.57 -13.92 -28.94
C GLY A 466 10.24 -12.76 -28.21
N ILE A 467 10.76 -13.08 -27.02
CA ILE A 467 11.11 -12.19 -25.90
C ILE A 467 12.37 -11.30 -26.16
N TRP A 468 12.82 -11.14 -27.41
CA TRP A 468 14.19 -10.73 -27.75
C TRP A 468 14.36 -9.44 -28.59
N GLY A 469 13.50 -8.44 -28.36
CA GLY A 469 13.63 -7.07 -28.89
C GLY A 469 12.60 -6.76 -29.97
N CYS A 470 11.70 -5.81 -29.69
CA CYS A 470 10.35 -5.79 -30.28
C CYS A 470 9.72 -4.41 -30.53
N LEU A 471 10.50 -3.33 -30.71
CA LEU A 471 9.96 -2.10 -31.32
C LEU A 471 10.63 -1.71 -32.65
N GLY A 472 11.74 -2.35 -33.03
CA GLY A 472 12.51 -1.98 -34.21
C GLY A 472 13.22 -0.63 -34.07
N ILE A 473 13.40 -0.16 -32.82
CA ILE A 473 13.96 1.15 -32.49
C ILE A 473 15.49 1.01 -32.33
N PRO A 474 16.30 1.63 -33.21
CA PRO A 474 17.75 1.50 -33.17
C PRO A 474 18.35 2.00 -31.85
N GLY A 475 19.00 1.11 -31.10
CA GLY A 475 19.60 1.45 -29.81
C GLY A 475 18.63 1.51 -28.63
N TYR A 476 17.32 1.25 -28.80
CA TYR A 476 16.44 0.84 -27.69
C TYR A 476 16.50 -0.67 -27.53
N ASP A 477 16.17 -1.42 -28.59
CA ASP A 477 16.19 -2.91 -28.58
C ASP A 477 17.61 -3.48 -28.32
N GLU A 478 18.66 -2.66 -28.47
CA GLU A 478 20.05 -3.02 -28.14
C GLU A 478 20.34 -2.95 -26.62
N GLN A 479 19.62 -2.11 -25.86
CA GLN A 479 19.77 -1.97 -24.39
C GLN A 479 19.00 -3.04 -23.59
N TYR A 480 18.17 -3.84 -24.26
CA TYR A 480 17.28 -4.83 -23.63
C TYR A 480 17.55 -6.26 -24.10
N ARG A 481 18.79 -6.53 -24.50
CA ARG A 481 19.34 -7.88 -24.63
C ARG A 481 19.63 -8.43 -23.22
N PRO A 482 19.62 -9.77 -23.01
CA PRO A 482 19.63 -10.35 -21.66
C PRO A 482 20.87 -9.99 -20.83
N CYS A 483 21.97 -9.64 -21.48
CA CYS A 483 23.20 -9.20 -20.82
C CYS A 483 23.72 -7.89 -21.44
N GLU A 484 24.17 -6.99 -20.56
CA GLU A 484 24.97 -5.77 -20.80
C GLU A 484 24.26 -4.49 -21.31
N VAL A 485 23.95 -3.62 -20.32
CA VAL A 485 23.77 -2.14 -20.38
C VAL A 485 22.37 -1.64 -20.78
N TYR A 486 21.63 -0.92 -19.92
CA TYR A 486 22.07 -0.13 -18.75
C TYR A 486 22.00 -0.86 -17.39
N GLY A 487 22.77 -0.39 -16.41
CA GLY A 487 22.86 -0.97 -15.06
C GLY A 487 24.00 -1.99 -14.93
N SER A 488 23.66 -3.25 -14.72
CA SER A 488 24.56 -4.41 -14.74
C SER A 488 23.81 -5.62 -15.32
N CYS A 489 24.29 -6.86 -15.14
CA CYS A 489 23.46 -8.06 -15.38
C CYS A 489 22.26 -8.14 -14.42
N ASN A 490 22.29 -7.42 -13.29
CA ASN A 490 21.23 -7.41 -12.28
C ASN A 490 20.08 -6.42 -12.62
N GLY A 491 19.93 -6.05 -13.90
CA GLY A 491 19.05 -4.97 -14.38
C GLY A 491 17.56 -5.32 -14.37
N VAL A 492 16.90 -5.09 -13.23
CA VAL A 492 15.45 -5.18 -13.08
C VAL A 492 14.72 -4.15 -13.97
N TYR A 493 13.83 -4.65 -14.82
CA TYR A 493 12.88 -3.84 -15.60
C TYR A 493 11.50 -4.50 -15.55
N SER A 494 10.46 -3.75 -15.18
CA SER A 494 9.09 -4.26 -15.31
C SER A 494 8.67 -4.33 -16.78
N ALA A 495 7.96 -5.41 -17.14
CA ALA A 495 7.53 -5.73 -18.50
C ALA A 495 6.07 -5.38 -18.79
N MET A 496 5.45 -4.49 -18.01
CA MET A 496 4.11 -3.97 -18.27
C MET A 496 4.04 -2.48 -17.94
N SER A 497 3.49 -1.72 -18.88
CA SER A 497 3.17 -0.30 -18.74
C SER A 497 1.66 -0.06 -18.78
N SER A 498 1.24 1.18 -18.51
CA SER A 498 -0.16 1.58 -18.32
C SER A 498 -1.09 1.51 -19.54
N GLY A 499 -0.69 0.81 -20.59
CA GLY A 499 -1.23 0.97 -21.94
C GLY A 499 -0.82 2.28 -22.60
N PHE A 500 -1.07 2.35 -23.91
CA PHE A 500 -1.01 3.59 -24.67
C PHE A 500 -2.01 4.63 -24.16
N PHE A 501 -1.85 5.91 -24.53
CA PHE A 501 -2.94 6.89 -24.43
C PHE A 501 -2.80 7.99 -25.50
N PRO A 502 -3.92 8.57 -25.98
CA PRO A 502 -3.90 9.68 -26.93
C PRO A 502 -3.69 11.02 -26.21
N TYR A 503 -2.89 11.91 -26.79
CA TYR A 503 -2.80 13.31 -26.38
C TYR A 503 -2.28 14.21 -27.51
N LYS A 504 -3.10 15.20 -27.90
CA LYS A 504 -2.80 16.24 -28.90
C LYS A 504 -2.29 15.69 -30.25
N GLY A 505 -2.90 14.60 -30.73
CA GLY A 505 -2.66 13.99 -32.04
C GLY A 505 -1.52 12.97 -32.07
N ARG A 506 -0.99 12.57 -30.91
CA ARG A 506 0.01 11.51 -30.75
C ARG A 506 -0.47 10.45 -29.76
N LEU A 507 0.09 9.25 -29.91
CA LEU A 507 -0.12 8.15 -28.97
C LEU A 507 1.17 7.91 -28.18
N TYR A 508 1.10 7.85 -26.85
CA TYR A 508 2.28 7.73 -25.98
C TYR A 508 2.26 6.42 -25.18
N LEU A 509 3.46 5.92 -24.86
CA LEU A 509 3.71 4.70 -24.09
C LEU A 509 4.86 4.93 -23.10
N LEU A 510 4.81 4.29 -21.93
CA LEU A 510 5.86 4.32 -20.89
C LEU A 510 6.45 2.93 -20.69
N GLU A 511 7.08 2.39 -21.72
CA GLU A 511 7.52 1.00 -21.72
C GLU A 511 8.84 0.82 -20.96
N ARG A 512 8.82 0.00 -19.91
CA ARG A 512 9.93 -0.18 -18.95
C ARG A 512 10.35 1.19 -18.37
N ASN A 513 11.56 1.63 -18.68
CA ASN A 513 12.14 2.91 -18.29
C ASN A 513 12.13 3.95 -19.44
N ALA A 514 11.34 3.76 -20.50
CA ALA A 514 11.33 4.65 -21.66
C ALA A 514 9.96 5.28 -21.95
N LEU A 515 9.95 6.60 -22.10
CA LEU A 515 8.82 7.35 -22.64
C LEU A 515 8.94 7.38 -24.17
N ILE A 516 7.89 6.95 -24.87
CA ILE A 516 7.86 6.75 -26.33
C ILE A 516 6.63 7.45 -26.89
N ALA A 517 6.80 8.23 -27.96
CA ALA A 517 5.71 8.89 -28.67
C ALA A 517 5.57 8.36 -30.10
N PHE A 518 4.34 8.18 -30.57
CA PHE A 518 3.99 7.61 -31.87
C PHE A 518 3.08 8.57 -32.67
N SER A 519 3.29 8.64 -33.99
CA SER A 519 2.43 9.39 -34.92
C SER A 519 2.47 8.81 -36.34
N GLN A 520 1.57 9.27 -37.21
CA GLN A 520 1.53 8.87 -38.64
C GLN A 520 2.77 9.31 -39.45
N SER A 521 3.63 10.17 -38.88
CA SER A 521 4.81 10.73 -39.53
C SER A 521 6.10 10.49 -38.73
N GLY A 522 6.10 9.47 -37.86
CA GLY A 522 7.20 9.21 -36.93
C GLY A 522 8.53 8.89 -37.61
N GLY A 523 9.61 9.53 -37.12
CA GLY A 523 10.97 9.44 -37.63
C GLY A 523 12.00 8.81 -36.69
N ALA A 524 11.55 8.07 -35.67
CA ALA A 524 12.35 7.28 -34.72
C ALA A 524 13.55 8.02 -34.08
N GLN A 525 13.31 9.22 -33.54
CA GLN A 525 14.35 10.03 -32.91
C GLN A 525 14.72 9.53 -31.50
N ARG A 526 15.94 9.03 -31.33
CA ARG A 526 16.53 8.79 -30.00
C ARG A 526 16.87 10.10 -29.31
N LEU A 527 16.31 10.32 -28.12
CA LEU A 527 16.68 11.41 -27.23
C LEU A 527 17.71 10.92 -26.18
N PRO A 528 18.51 11.82 -25.56
CA PRO A 528 19.44 11.44 -24.50
C PRO A 528 18.75 10.88 -23.26
N THR A 529 19.37 9.88 -22.61
CA THR A 529 18.91 9.35 -21.32
C THR A 529 18.82 10.47 -20.28
N VAL A 530 17.74 10.51 -19.50
CA VAL A 530 17.58 11.43 -18.37
C VAL A 530 18.31 10.86 -17.15
N PRO A 531 19.27 11.58 -16.55
CA PRO A 531 19.96 11.11 -15.36
C PRO A 531 19.08 11.19 -14.11
N ALA A 532 19.40 10.36 -13.12
CA ALA A 532 18.77 10.40 -11.81
C ALA A 532 19.09 11.71 -11.07
N VAL A 533 18.06 12.39 -10.58
CA VAL A 533 18.26 13.65 -9.82
C VAL A 533 18.66 13.44 -8.36
N GLY A 534 19.31 14.47 -7.81
CA GLY A 534 19.55 14.62 -6.38
C GLY A 534 18.25 14.89 -5.62
N GLN A 535 18.27 14.66 -4.31
CA GLN A 535 17.10 14.85 -3.44
C GLN A 535 16.82 16.35 -3.26
N THR A 536 15.59 16.78 -3.57
CA THR A 536 15.12 18.18 -3.42
C THR A 536 13.87 18.30 -2.55
N ALA A 537 13.17 17.19 -2.30
CA ALA A 537 12.07 17.13 -1.34
C ALA A 537 12.58 17.40 0.10
N PRO A 538 11.74 18.00 0.97
CA PRO A 538 12.06 18.07 2.39
C PRO A 538 12.19 16.66 2.98
N ALA A 539 13.14 16.43 3.90
CA ALA A 539 13.22 15.15 4.61
C ALA A 539 11.91 14.85 5.37
N SER A 540 11.55 13.57 5.49
CA SER A 540 10.49 13.12 6.41
C SER A 540 10.92 13.32 7.87
N SER A 541 9.95 13.39 8.79
CA SER A 541 10.30 13.17 10.20
C SER A 541 10.48 11.67 10.41
N PRO A 542 11.47 11.25 11.22
CA PRO A 542 11.50 9.86 11.67
C PRO A 542 10.28 9.58 12.56
N LEU A 543 9.71 8.38 12.44
CA LEU A 543 8.66 7.93 13.37
C LEU A 543 9.21 8.00 14.81
N PRO A 544 8.51 8.61 15.78
CA PRO A 544 9.00 8.67 17.16
C PRO A 544 9.14 7.28 17.78
N ALA A 545 10.17 7.04 18.59
CA ALA A 545 10.39 5.74 19.23
C ALA A 545 9.16 5.26 20.04
N ALA A 546 8.45 6.17 20.71
CA ALA A 546 7.21 5.85 21.43
C ALA A 546 6.07 5.34 20.51
N GLU A 547 6.00 5.78 19.26
CA GLU A 547 5.07 5.26 18.25
C GLU A 547 5.50 3.86 17.78
N LEU A 548 6.81 3.58 17.71
CA LEU A 548 7.33 2.24 17.44
C LEU A 548 7.02 1.29 18.61
N THR A 549 7.18 1.73 19.85
CA THR A 549 6.76 0.99 21.05
C THR A 549 5.26 0.68 21.03
N ARG A 550 4.42 1.63 20.60
CA ARG A 550 2.97 1.41 20.45
C ARG A 550 2.65 0.36 19.38
N ARG A 551 3.29 0.45 18.21
CA ARG A 551 3.18 -0.53 17.11
C ARG A 551 3.61 -1.93 17.55
N LEU A 552 4.76 -2.03 18.23
CA LEU A 552 5.30 -3.29 18.76
C LEU A 552 4.38 -3.93 19.81
N THR A 553 3.83 -3.11 20.72
CA THR A 553 2.87 -3.57 21.74
C THR A 553 1.62 -4.16 21.08
N ALA A 554 1.04 -3.46 20.09
CA ALA A 554 -0.15 -3.94 19.38
C ALA A 554 0.10 -5.23 18.60
N GLU A 555 1.24 -5.35 17.90
CA GLU A 555 1.55 -6.53 17.09
C GLU A 555 1.86 -7.77 17.93
N VAL A 556 2.47 -7.60 19.11
CA VAL A 556 2.65 -8.69 20.07
C VAL A 556 1.32 -9.10 20.71
N SER A 557 0.42 -8.17 21.04
CA SER A 557 -0.92 -8.51 21.54
C SER A 557 -1.74 -9.32 20.53
N LYS A 558 -1.79 -8.89 19.25
CA LYS A 558 -2.41 -9.65 18.15
C LYS A 558 -1.91 -11.11 18.10
N MET A 559 -0.60 -11.32 18.25
CA MET A 559 -0.02 -12.66 18.26
C MET A 559 -0.45 -13.48 19.50
N LEU A 560 -0.42 -12.90 20.71
CA LEU A 560 -0.80 -13.62 21.92
C LEU A 560 -2.28 -14.03 21.93
N GLU A 561 -3.15 -13.18 21.39
CA GLU A 561 -4.60 -13.45 21.24
C GLU A 561 -4.87 -14.58 20.22
N ALA A 562 -4.09 -14.64 19.14
CA ALA A 562 -4.17 -15.68 18.13
C ALA A 562 -3.45 -17.00 18.53
N GLY A 563 -2.48 -16.95 19.45
CA GLY A 563 -1.77 -18.11 19.98
C GLY A 563 -0.61 -18.56 19.08
N HIS A 564 -0.60 -19.83 18.67
CA HIS A 564 0.35 -20.30 17.66
C HIS A 564 -0.07 -19.77 16.28
N LEU A 565 0.85 -19.19 15.52
CA LEU A 565 0.57 -18.65 14.18
C LEU A 565 1.08 -19.60 13.10
N ARG A 566 0.16 -20.10 12.25
CA ARG A 566 0.51 -20.94 11.09
C ARG A 566 1.38 -20.18 10.08
N PRO A 567 1.99 -20.82 9.06
CA PRO A 567 2.77 -20.12 8.05
C PRO A 567 1.89 -19.13 7.28
N GLY A 568 2.48 -18.03 6.83
CA GLY A 568 1.74 -16.96 6.19
C GLY A 568 1.58 -17.17 4.69
N PHE A 569 0.39 -16.91 4.15
CA PHE A 569 0.16 -16.95 2.72
C PHE A 569 0.57 -15.62 2.09
N HIS A 570 1.73 -15.66 1.44
CA HIS A 570 2.15 -14.66 0.48
C HIS A 570 2.77 -15.38 -0.71
N ASP A 571 1.93 -15.64 -1.72
CA ASP A 571 2.43 -16.10 -2.99
C ASP A 571 3.34 -15.03 -3.58
N SER A 572 4.56 -15.46 -3.88
CA SER A 572 5.70 -14.69 -4.37
C SER A 572 6.45 -15.52 -5.43
N GLY A 573 5.70 -16.32 -6.22
CA GLY A 573 6.24 -17.23 -7.24
C GLY A 573 6.88 -18.50 -6.66
N LEU A 574 7.46 -18.40 -5.46
CA LEU A 574 8.09 -19.50 -4.71
C LEU A 574 7.16 -20.72 -4.51
N TRP A 575 5.84 -20.49 -4.40
CA TRP A 575 4.84 -21.57 -4.31
C TRP A 575 4.64 -22.30 -5.64
N GLY A 576 4.79 -21.62 -6.78
CA GLY A 576 4.76 -22.23 -8.10
C GLY A 576 6.00 -23.07 -8.39
N GLN A 577 7.20 -22.63 -8.00
CA GLN A 577 8.43 -23.41 -8.19
C GLN A 577 8.44 -24.72 -7.40
N ALA A 578 7.93 -24.74 -6.17
CA ALA A 578 7.76 -25.96 -5.37
C ALA A 578 6.79 -26.98 -5.99
N ALA A 579 6.21 -26.66 -7.15
CA ALA A 579 5.09 -27.36 -7.73
C ALA A 579 5.06 -27.42 -9.28
N ASN A 580 6.08 -26.94 -9.98
CA ASN A 580 6.20 -27.06 -11.44
C ASN A 580 7.10 -28.25 -11.84
N GLY A 581 6.69 -29.47 -11.50
CA GLY A 581 7.50 -30.67 -11.71
C GLY A 581 7.59 -31.19 -13.14
N ALA A 582 7.41 -30.33 -14.15
CA ALA A 582 7.32 -30.71 -15.55
C ALA A 582 8.54 -30.29 -16.40
N TYR A 583 9.24 -29.20 -16.04
CA TYR A 583 10.22 -28.57 -16.94
C TYR A 583 11.61 -28.24 -16.38
N ALA A 584 11.81 -28.24 -15.06
CA ALA A 584 13.13 -28.07 -14.45
C ALA A 584 13.37 -29.08 -13.32
N PRO A 585 14.53 -29.76 -13.25
CA PRO A 585 14.94 -30.53 -12.08
C PRO A 585 15.45 -29.56 -11.00
N TYR A 586 14.52 -28.92 -10.30
CA TYR A 586 14.67 -28.22 -9.01
C TYR A 586 15.89 -27.30 -8.77
N VAL A 587 15.60 -26.02 -8.56
CA VAL A 587 16.55 -25.08 -7.97
C VAL A 587 16.44 -25.13 -6.44
N GLU A 588 17.42 -25.75 -5.76
CA GLU A 588 17.49 -25.71 -4.29
C GLU A 588 17.74 -24.26 -3.82
N GLY A 589 16.73 -23.65 -3.19
CA GLY A 589 16.86 -22.32 -2.55
C GLY A 589 15.55 -21.55 -2.41
N ASP A 590 14.62 -21.71 -3.35
CA ASP A 590 13.39 -20.91 -3.38
C ASP A 590 12.32 -21.38 -2.37
N HIS A 591 12.49 -22.54 -1.76
CA HIS A 591 11.53 -23.17 -0.83
C HIS A 591 11.47 -22.51 0.57
N LEU A 592 12.06 -21.32 0.75
CA LEU A 592 12.05 -20.54 2.00
C LEU A 592 10.69 -19.87 2.32
N ALA A 593 9.61 -20.27 1.61
CA ALA A 593 8.22 -19.99 1.95
C ALA A 593 7.78 -20.54 3.32
N GLU A 594 8.62 -21.34 3.99
CA GLU A 594 8.41 -21.84 5.35
C GLU A 594 9.08 -20.98 6.45
N TYR A 595 9.56 -19.76 6.17
CA TYR A 595 10.15 -18.90 7.24
C TYR A 595 9.15 -18.65 8.39
N PHE A 596 9.62 -18.73 9.64
CA PHE A 596 8.81 -18.87 10.88
C PHE A 596 8.04 -20.19 11.07
N HIS A 597 8.30 -21.25 10.28
CA HIS A 597 7.78 -22.59 10.59
C HIS A 597 8.34 -23.17 11.91
N ASN A 598 9.51 -22.69 12.36
CA ASN A 598 10.20 -23.19 13.54
C ASN A 598 9.72 -22.44 14.80
N PRO A 599 9.21 -23.16 15.82
CA PRO A 599 8.95 -22.63 17.16
C PRO A 599 10.05 -21.73 17.72
N GLY A 600 11.33 -22.06 17.46
CA GLY A 600 12.47 -21.28 17.92
C GLY A 600 12.49 -19.84 17.42
N ASP A 601 12.07 -19.59 16.18
CA ASP A 601 12.07 -18.25 15.58
C ASP A 601 11.08 -17.33 16.32
N THR A 602 9.94 -17.89 16.77
CA THR A 602 8.96 -17.20 17.63
C THR A 602 9.58 -16.84 18.98
N VAL A 603 10.26 -17.79 19.63
CA VAL A 603 10.88 -17.56 20.95
C VAL A 603 11.96 -16.48 20.87
N ALA A 604 12.86 -16.55 19.88
CA ALA A 604 13.91 -15.55 19.70
C ALA A 604 13.35 -14.15 19.43
N THR A 605 12.30 -14.05 18.58
CA THR A 605 11.65 -12.79 18.24
C THR A 605 10.93 -12.17 19.44
N LEU A 606 10.14 -12.95 20.18
CA LEU A 606 9.44 -12.45 21.37
C LEU A 606 10.40 -12.14 22.53
N ALA A 607 11.48 -12.92 22.71
CA ALA A 607 12.51 -12.64 23.70
C ALA A 607 13.21 -11.29 23.44
N ALA A 608 13.53 -10.98 22.18
CA ALA A 608 14.13 -9.71 21.78
C ALA A 608 13.16 -8.52 21.90
N ALA A 609 11.84 -8.74 21.81
CA ALA A 609 10.83 -7.70 22.01
C ALA A 609 10.67 -7.28 23.48
N LEU A 610 10.85 -8.20 24.44
CA LEU A 610 10.55 -7.98 25.86
C LEU A 610 11.05 -6.66 26.49
N PRO A 611 12.28 -6.17 26.24
CA PRO A 611 12.77 -4.92 26.86
C PRO A 611 11.90 -3.70 26.56
N TYR A 612 11.24 -3.69 25.41
CA TYR A 612 10.46 -2.56 24.90
C TYR A 612 8.95 -2.67 25.20
N LEU A 613 8.48 -3.79 25.75
CA LEU A 613 7.06 -4.02 26.03
C LEU A 613 6.65 -3.50 27.42
N PRO A 614 5.37 -3.10 27.63
CA PRO A 614 4.83 -2.82 28.96
C PRO A 614 4.97 -4.03 29.91
N ALA A 615 5.21 -3.77 31.20
CA ALA A 615 5.52 -4.83 32.19
C ALA A 615 4.43 -5.91 32.36
N THR A 616 3.16 -5.58 32.09
CA THR A 616 2.06 -6.56 32.00
C THR A 616 2.29 -7.53 30.84
N LEU A 617 2.45 -6.98 29.62
CA LEU A 617 2.68 -7.74 28.40
C LEU A 617 4.01 -8.52 28.46
N GLN A 618 5.05 -8.00 29.13
CA GLN A 618 6.27 -8.78 29.40
C GLN A 618 6.00 -10.05 30.22
N THR A 619 5.06 -9.99 31.16
CA THR A 619 4.68 -11.13 32.00
C THR A 619 3.85 -12.14 31.20
N GLU A 620 2.95 -11.66 30.36
CA GLU A 620 2.12 -12.46 29.46
C GLU A 620 2.95 -13.16 28.37
N VAL A 621 3.88 -12.45 27.71
CA VAL A 621 4.84 -13.02 26.75
C VAL A 621 5.71 -14.09 27.40
N LYS A 622 6.24 -13.85 28.61
CA LYS A 622 7.03 -14.87 29.33
C LYS A 622 6.19 -16.10 29.68
N ALA A 623 4.94 -15.91 30.12
CA ALA A 623 4.04 -17.03 30.38
C ALA A 623 3.76 -17.84 29.10
N TYR A 624 3.46 -17.16 27.98
CA TYR A 624 3.22 -17.78 26.67
C TYR A 624 4.45 -18.54 26.15
N ILE A 625 5.65 -17.95 26.22
CA ILE A 625 6.89 -18.63 25.79
C ILE A 625 7.08 -19.91 26.61
N LYS A 626 6.92 -19.83 27.93
CA LYS A 626 7.12 -20.97 28.83
C LYS A 626 6.09 -22.08 28.66
N SER A 627 4.81 -21.75 28.47
CA SER A 627 3.75 -22.76 28.31
C SER A 627 3.80 -23.51 26.98
N ASN A 628 4.31 -22.86 25.92
CA ASN A 628 4.24 -23.39 24.56
C ASN A 628 5.56 -23.96 24.04
N TYR A 629 6.70 -23.49 24.56
CA TYR A 629 8.05 -23.85 24.07
C TYR A 629 9.02 -24.27 25.19
N GLY A 630 8.61 -24.19 26.46
CA GLY A 630 9.41 -24.66 27.60
C GLY A 630 9.47 -26.19 27.70
N PRO A 631 10.35 -26.74 28.57
CA PRO A 631 10.56 -28.20 28.69
C PRO A 631 9.26 -28.97 28.95
N GLY A 632 8.96 -29.95 28.08
CA GLY A 632 7.72 -30.76 28.13
C GLY A 632 6.52 -30.16 27.40
N ALA A 633 6.65 -29.01 26.73
CA ALA A 633 5.63 -28.47 25.86
C ALA A 633 5.60 -29.18 24.47
N SER A 634 4.51 -29.01 23.73
CA SER A 634 4.31 -29.65 22.41
C SER A 634 5.26 -29.17 21.31
N TYR A 635 5.95 -28.05 21.55
CA TYR A 635 6.93 -27.45 20.62
C TYR A 635 8.25 -27.15 21.35
N ASP A 636 8.63 -27.99 22.32
CA ASP A 636 9.87 -27.80 23.07
C ASP A 636 11.14 -28.09 22.26
N PHE A 637 12.27 -27.58 22.74
CA PHE A 637 13.58 -27.70 22.06
C PHE A 637 14.10 -29.14 21.92
N THR A 638 13.43 -30.14 22.50
CA THR A 638 13.88 -31.54 22.41
C THR A 638 13.39 -32.25 21.15
N GLN A 639 12.45 -31.66 20.41
CA GLN A 639 11.72 -32.29 19.29
C GLN A 639 11.99 -31.58 17.95
N ILE A 640 11.81 -32.30 16.85
CA ILE A 640 11.67 -31.67 15.53
C ILE A 640 10.20 -31.25 15.45
N ALA A 641 9.92 -29.96 15.56
CA ALA A 641 8.55 -29.46 15.61
C ALA A 641 8.40 -28.27 14.65
N HIS A 642 7.29 -28.24 13.91
CA HIS A 642 6.96 -27.16 12.99
C HIS A 642 5.50 -26.74 13.16
N ILE A 643 5.23 -25.44 13.14
CA ILE A 643 3.85 -24.92 13.11
C ILE A 643 3.37 -24.99 11.64
N GLY A 644 2.86 -26.15 11.23
CA GLY A 644 2.36 -26.39 9.86
C GLY A 644 0.99 -25.77 9.58
N TRP A 645 0.59 -25.71 8.31
CA TRP A 645 -0.65 -25.05 7.80
C TRP A 645 -1.97 -25.46 8.47
N LYS A 646 -2.05 -26.69 9.00
CA LYS A 646 -3.19 -27.25 9.72
C LYS A 646 -3.27 -26.80 11.19
N ASN A 647 -2.20 -26.18 11.72
CA ASN A 647 -1.96 -25.99 13.15
C ASN A 647 -1.79 -24.51 13.50
N GLY A 648 -2.51 -24.05 14.53
CA GLY A 648 -2.51 -22.65 14.95
C GLY A 648 -3.51 -21.77 14.18
N ALA A 649 -3.58 -20.51 14.57
CA ALA A 649 -4.40 -19.50 13.94
C ALA A 649 -3.83 -19.06 12.58
N GLN A 650 -4.73 -18.65 11.70
CA GLN A 650 -4.41 -18.01 10.44
C GLN A 650 -3.83 -16.60 10.66
N ARG A 651 -2.84 -16.21 9.85
CA ARG A 651 -2.23 -14.86 9.88
C ARG A 651 -2.95 -13.85 8.98
N GLU A 652 -3.66 -14.37 7.99
CA GLU A 652 -4.49 -13.64 7.04
C GLU A 652 -5.95 -13.54 7.52
N ILE A 653 -6.77 -13.01 6.62
CA ILE A 653 -8.08 -12.38 6.79
C ILE A 653 -9.20 -13.14 6.07
N TYR A 654 -8.90 -13.61 4.86
CA TYR A 654 -9.82 -14.34 4.00
C TYR A 654 -9.81 -15.84 4.37
N THR A 655 -10.87 -16.57 4.01
CA THR A 655 -10.95 -18.02 4.25
C THR A 655 -10.22 -18.81 3.15
N ASP A 656 -9.48 -19.87 3.52
CA ASP A 656 -8.84 -20.77 2.55
C ASP A 656 -9.85 -21.40 1.57
N THR A 657 -9.46 -21.59 0.31
CA THR A 657 -10.35 -22.16 -0.72
C THR A 657 -10.70 -23.63 -0.45
N PRO A 658 -11.85 -24.15 -0.95
CA PRO A 658 -12.21 -25.57 -0.79
C PRO A 658 -11.15 -26.54 -1.35
N GLU A 659 -10.56 -26.20 -2.51
CA GLU A 659 -9.48 -26.95 -3.15
C GLU A 659 -8.21 -26.95 -2.27
N ARG A 660 -7.84 -25.80 -1.71
CA ARG A 660 -6.72 -25.70 -0.75
C ARG A 660 -6.97 -26.45 0.55
N LEU A 661 -8.18 -26.38 1.12
CA LEU A 661 -8.54 -27.15 2.31
C LEU A 661 -8.43 -28.66 2.06
N ALA A 662 -8.72 -29.12 0.83
CA ALA A 662 -8.46 -30.50 0.44
C ALA A 662 -6.95 -30.80 0.32
N LEU A 663 -6.14 -29.90 -0.25
CA LEU A 663 -4.68 -30.05 -0.33
C LEU A 663 -4.01 -30.08 1.06
N MET A 664 -4.36 -29.17 1.97
CA MET A 664 -3.82 -29.08 3.34
C MET A 664 -4.32 -30.19 4.28
N SER A 665 -5.23 -31.07 3.82
CA SER A 665 -5.75 -32.20 4.62
C SER A 665 -4.85 -33.44 4.62
N ARG A 666 -3.71 -33.39 3.92
CA ARG A 666 -2.84 -34.55 3.66
C ARG A 666 -2.05 -35.01 4.90
N PRO A 667 -1.65 -36.31 4.98
CA PRO A 667 -1.02 -36.87 6.18
C PRO A 667 0.32 -36.24 6.57
N THR A 668 1.03 -35.65 5.61
CA THR A 668 2.34 -34.97 5.77
C THR A 668 2.27 -33.67 6.55
N ASP A 669 1.07 -33.13 6.74
CA ASP A 669 0.82 -31.86 7.42
C ASP A 669 0.08 -32.09 8.76
N ASP A 670 -0.01 -33.35 9.18
CA ASP A 670 -0.45 -33.72 10.52
C ASP A 670 0.68 -33.56 11.54
N PRO A 671 0.50 -32.79 12.63
CA PRO A 671 1.56 -32.55 13.60
C PRO A 671 2.07 -33.85 14.24
N GLN A 672 1.22 -34.88 14.40
CA GLN A 672 1.65 -36.15 15.01
C GLN A 672 2.53 -37.00 14.08
N GLN A 673 2.58 -36.70 12.78
CA GLN A 673 3.56 -37.30 11.87
C GLN A 673 4.80 -36.40 11.71
N VAL A 674 4.63 -35.08 11.59
CA VAL A 674 5.76 -34.14 11.49
C VAL A 674 6.67 -34.21 12.74
N ILE A 675 6.10 -34.35 13.95
CA ILE A 675 6.84 -34.50 15.20
C ILE A 675 7.59 -35.85 15.29
N ALA A 676 7.23 -36.85 14.47
CA ALA A 676 7.59 -38.24 14.72
C ALA A 676 8.29 -39.02 13.59
N THR A 677 8.13 -38.67 12.31
CA THR A 677 8.49 -39.62 11.21
C THR A 677 9.34 -39.09 10.05
N VAL A 678 9.43 -37.79 9.76
CA VAL A 678 10.23 -37.31 8.60
C VAL A 678 10.88 -35.95 8.88
N PRO A 679 12.23 -35.81 8.80
CA PRO A 679 12.85 -34.50 8.61
C PRO A 679 12.41 -33.94 7.24
N ARG A 680 11.92 -32.68 7.18
CA ARG A 680 11.71 -31.99 5.89
C ARG A 680 13.09 -31.80 5.25
N THR A 681 13.45 -32.78 4.43
CA THR A 681 14.73 -32.87 3.74
C THR A 681 14.67 -31.94 2.54
N TYR A 682 15.37 -30.81 2.63
CA TYR A 682 15.67 -29.97 1.45
C TYR A 682 16.12 -30.85 0.26
N SER A 683 16.94 -31.86 0.57
CA SER A 683 17.49 -32.89 -0.33
C SER A 683 16.52 -33.83 -1.08
N GLN A 684 15.19 -33.77 -0.90
CA GLN A 684 14.29 -34.68 -1.64
C GLN A 684 14.02 -34.23 -3.08
N TRP A 685 14.51 -33.05 -3.45
CA TRP A 685 14.76 -32.65 -4.82
C TRP A 685 16.27 -32.72 -5.10
N ASN A 686 16.66 -33.27 -6.26
CA ASN A 686 18.02 -33.53 -6.77
C ASN A 686 18.98 -34.37 -5.89
N GLY A 687 18.98 -34.23 -4.58
CA GLY A 687 19.81 -34.99 -3.66
C GLY A 687 21.25 -34.48 -3.55
N GLU A 688 21.47 -33.17 -3.77
CA GLU A 688 22.80 -32.57 -3.67
C GLU A 688 23.08 -31.98 -2.28
N VAL A 689 22.10 -31.37 -1.58
CA VAL A 689 22.29 -30.81 -0.22
C VAL A 689 21.46 -31.56 0.84
N SER A 690 22.10 -32.23 1.79
CA SER A 690 21.40 -32.90 2.91
C SER A 690 20.79 -31.88 3.88
N GLY A 691 19.45 -31.88 3.98
CA GLY A 691 18.73 -31.06 4.96
C GLY A 691 18.98 -31.49 6.41
N TRP A 692 18.82 -30.56 7.35
CA TRP A 692 19.11 -30.74 8.77
C TRP A 692 18.27 -31.86 9.44
N LYS A 693 18.93 -32.63 10.30
CA LYS A 693 18.35 -33.62 11.21
C LYS A 693 17.60 -32.94 12.37
N PHE A 694 18.02 -31.73 12.75
CA PHE A 694 17.40 -30.91 13.78
C PHE A 694 17.53 -29.42 13.41
N PRO A 695 16.50 -28.57 13.59
CA PRO A 695 16.57 -27.17 13.16
C PRO A 695 17.67 -26.38 13.87
N GLN A 696 18.72 -26.00 13.15
CA GLN A 696 19.92 -25.36 13.73
C GLN A 696 19.59 -24.05 14.50
N PRO A 697 18.72 -23.12 14.01
CA PRO A 697 18.30 -21.93 14.77
C PRO A 697 17.69 -22.21 16.16
N SER A 698 17.20 -23.42 16.43
CA SER A 698 16.63 -23.78 17.73
C SER A 698 17.66 -23.77 18.87
N PHE A 699 18.97 -23.88 18.59
CA PHE A 699 20.01 -23.66 19.61
C PHE A 699 20.13 -22.20 20.02
N TYR A 700 20.01 -21.27 19.08
CA TYR A 700 19.98 -19.83 19.38
C TYR A 700 18.71 -19.47 20.16
N ALA A 701 17.56 -20.00 19.75
CA ALA A 701 16.31 -19.83 20.48
C ALA A 701 16.33 -20.44 21.89
N ALA A 702 16.95 -21.60 22.09
CA ALA A 702 17.15 -22.22 23.40
C ALA A 702 18.06 -21.40 24.32
N TRP A 703 19.11 -20.76 23.78
CA TRP A 703 19.90 -19.76 24.51
C TRP A 703 19.03 -18.57 24.94
N LYS A 704 18.33 -17.92 24.02
CA LYS A 704 17.49 -16.75 24.36
C LYS A 704 16.33 -17.12 25.30
N TYR A 705 15.82 -18.36 25.27
CA TYR A 705 14.91 -18.88 26.31
C TYR A 705 15.59 -18.97 27.67
N ALA A 706 16.79 -19.54 27.74
CA ALA A 706 17.55 -19.70 29.00
C ALA A 706 17.95 -18.35 29.63
N GLU A 707 18.10 -17.28 28.84
CA GLU A 707 18.26 -15.90 29.37
C GLU A 707 17.00 -15.39 30.09
N LEU A 708 15.81 -15.86 29.69
CA LEU A 708 14.53 -15.54 30.37
C LEU A 708 14.24 -16.47 31.55
N PHE A 709 14.73 -17.71 31.50
CA PHE A 709 14.49 -18.76 32.50
C PHE A 709 15.78 -19.51 32.89
N PRO A 710 16.74 -18.86 33.61
CA PRO A 710 18.06 -19.44 33.87
C PRO A 710 18.05 -20.79 34.62
N ASP A 711 17.07 -20.99 35.50
CA ASP A 711 16.89 -22.23 36.26
C ASP A 711 16.63 -23.48 35.37
N GLU A 712 16.26 -23.28 34.10
CA GLU A 712 16.00 -24.35 33.13
C GLU A 712 17.17 -24.59 32.15
N ALA A 713 18.22 -23.75 32.18
CA ALA A 713 19.33 -23.79 31.24
C ALA A 713 20.05 -25.16 31.21
N GLU A 714 20.36 -25.73 32.39
CA GLU A 714 20.98 -27.06 32.49
C GLU A 714 20.08 -28.16 31.93
N THR A 715 18.77 -28.08 32.18
CA THR A 715 17.79 -29.08 31.71
C THR A 715 17.67 -29.05 30.18
N ILE A 716 17.58 -27.86 29.59
CA ILE A 716 17.49 -27.70 28.14
C ILE A 716 18.80 -28.12 27.48
N PHE A 717 19.95 -27.64 27.97
CA PHE A 717 21.26 -28.01 27.44
C PHE A 717 21.48 -29.53 27.47
N ALA A 718 21.19 -30.18 28.60
CA ALA A 718 21.34 -31.63 28.74
C ALA A 718 20.48 -32.43 27.75
N ALA A 719 19.33 -31.90 27.32
CA ALA A 719 18.41 -32.54 26.39
C ALA A 719 18.71 -32.27 24.90
N ILE A 720 19.42 -31.18 24.57
CA ILE A 720 19.66 -30.78 23.17
C ILE A 720 21.13 -30.82 22.71
N LYS A 721 22.11 -30.84 23.61
CA LYS A 721 23.55 -30.78 23.27
C LYS A 721 23.98 -31.84 22.23
N ASP A 722 23.42 -33.04 22.29
CA ASP A 722 23.76 -34.16 21.39
C ASP A 722 23.01 -34.11 20.05
N LYS A 723 22.24 -33.03 19.79
CA LYS A 723 21.52 -32.76 18.53
C LYS A 723 22.20 -31.71 17.65
N LEU A 724 23.23 -31.00 18.14
CA LEU A 724 23.97 -30.04 17.31
C LEU A 724 24.72 -30.82 16.24
N GLU A 725 24.53 -30.45 14.97
CA GLU A 725 25.06 -31.27 13.88
C GLU A 725 26.60 -31.30 13.87
N PRO A 726 27.20 -32.45 13.52
CA PRO A 726 28.63 -32.63 13.71
C PRO A 726 29.45 -31.73 12.78
N THR A 727 30.74 -31.59 13.10
CA THR A 727 31.73 -31.05 12.17
C THR A 727 31.90 -31.96 10.93
N SER A 728 32.73 -31.52 9.98
CA SER A 728 33.07 -32.11 8.67
C SER A 728 33.54 -33.58 8.59
N SER A 729 33.32 -34.36 9.65
CA SER A 729 33.44 -35.81 9.72
C SER A 729 32.12 -36.58 9.53
N ASP A 730 30.95 -35.93 9.60
CA ASP A 730 29.66 -36.54 9.21
C ASP A 730 29.48 -36.39 7.69
N PRO A 731 29.24 -37.46 6.91
CA PRO A 731 29.02 -37.36 5.45
C PRO A 731 27.70 -36.68 5.05
N GLN A 732 26.92 -36.18 6.01
CA GLN A 732 25.74 -35.33 5.78
C GLN A 732 25.96 -33.88 6.24
N TYR A 733 27.20 -33.49 6.57
CA TYR A 733 27.58 -32.11 6.87
C TYR A 733 27.92 -31.37 5.57
N LEU A 734 27.46 -30.12 5.46
CA LEU A 734 27.68 -29.28 4.28
C LEU A 734 29.16 -28.94 4.11
N THR A 735 29.69 -29.04 2.89
CA THR A 735 31.05 -28.60 2.59
C THR A 735 31.16 -27.07 2.62
N ASP A 736 32.39 -26.56 2.75
CA ASP A 736 32.66 -25.11 2.66
C ASP A 736 32.24 -24.50 1.30
N ALA A 737 32.11 -25.34 0.26
CA ALA A 737 31.54 -24.96 -1.03
C ALA A 737 30.02 -24.75 -0.93
N GLU A 738 29.27 -25.72 -0.41
CA GLU A 738 27.83 -25.59 -0.15
C GLU A 738 27.52 -24.42 0.81
N PHE A 739 28.35 -24.20 1.82
CA PHE A 739 28.23 -23.04 2.72
C PHE A 739 28.47 -21.69 2.04
N THR A 740 29.38 -21.64 1.07
CA THR A 740 29.63 -20.45 0.25
C THR A 740 28.50 -20.22 -0.76
N GLN A 741 27.94 -21.31 -1.30
CA GLN A 741 26.80 -21.32 -2.22
C GLN A 741 25.51 -20.87 -1.53
N TYR A 742 25.29 -21.30 -0.28
CA TYR A 742 24.05 -21.07 0.48
C TYR A 742 24.32 -20.27 1.78
N PRO A 743 24.61 -18.96 1.70
CA PRO A 743 25.05 -18.15 2.85
C PRO A 743 24.02 -18.07 3.99
N TYR A 744 22.72 -18.28 3.72
CA TYR A 744 21.67 -18.35 4.74
C TYR A 744 21.78 -19.61 5.61
N LEU A 745 22.23 -20.75 5.05
CA LEU A 745 22.52 -21.96 5.84
C LEU A 745 23.74 -21.73 6.72
N LEU A 746 24.79 -21.09 6.17
CA LEU A 746 25.99 -20.73 6.92
C LEU A 746 25.66 -19.80 8.11
N ASN A 747 24.87 -18.74 7.89
CA ASN A 747 24.36 -17.86 8.96
C ASN A 747 23.65 -18.67 10.07
N ALA A 748 22.78 -19.61 9.70
CA ALA A 748 22.00 -20.40 10.65
C ALA A 748 22.85 -21.40 11.46
N TYR A 749 23.86 -22.05 10.86
CA TYR A 749 24.82 -22.86 11.62
C TYR A 749 25.66 -21.99 12.57
N ILE A 750 26.07 -20.79 12.16
CA ILE A 750 26.80 -19.86 13.04
C ILE A 750 25.93 -19.46 14.24
N ALA A 751 24.67 -19.11 14.00
CA ALA A 751 23.70 -18.83 15.06
C ALA A 751 23.52 -20.03 16.01
N ALA A 752 23.47 -21.24 15.46
CA ALA A 752 23.32 -22.48 16.23
C ALA A 752 24.55 -22.79 17.10
N TYR A 753 25.75 -22.67 16.53
CA TYR A 753 27.00 -22.85 17.26
C TYR A 753 27.15 -21.79 18.36
N ARG A 754 26.79 -20.51 18.10
CA ARG A 754 26.78 -19.48 19.16
C ARG A 754 25.77 -19.79 20.26
N GLY A 755 24.55 -20.17 19.89
CA GLY A 755 23.49 -20.56 20.81
C GLY A 755 23.89 -21.74 21.70
N TYR A 756 24.50 -22.79 21.12
CA TYR A 756 25.05 -23.91 21.88
C TYR A 756 26.07 -23.43 22.93
N ILE A 757 27.04 -22.60 22.53
CA ILE A 757 28.17 -22.20 23.38
C ILE A 757 27.69 -21.31 24.55
N GLU A 758 26.78 -20.38 24.30
CA GLU A 758 26.23 -19.51 25.34
C GLU A 758 25.25 -20.28 26.25
N LEU A 759 24.50 -21.25 25.72
CA LEU A 759 23.66 -22.15 26.52
C LEU A 759 24.51 -23.10 27.39
N GLU A 760 25.63 -23.63 26.89
CA GLU A 760 26.60 -24.43 27.66
C GLU A 760 27.18 -23.63 28.85
N LYS A 761 27.37 -22.32 28.65
CA LYS A 761 27.81 -21.35 29.67
C LYS A 761 26.71 -21.04 30.70
N LEU A 762 25.46 -20.80 30.26
CA LEU A 762 24.31 -20.61 31.16
C LEU A 762 23.97 -21.89 31.95
N ALA A 763 24.17 -23.06 31.36
CA ALA A 763 24.09 -24.37 32.02
C ALA A 763 25.26 -24.65 32.99
N GLY A 764 26.16 -23.70 33.22
CA GLY A 764 27.26 -23.79 34.19
C GLY A 764 28.36 -24.81 33.84
N GLN A 765 28.37 -25.34 32.62
CA GLN A 765 29.34 -26.35 32.19
C GLN A 765 30.71 -25.71 31.83
N ILE A 766 30.68 -24.46 31.37
CA ILE A 766 31.85 -23.62 31.09
C ILE A 766 31.67 -22.23 31.72
N THR A 767 32.78 -21.51 31.90
CA THR A 767 32.77 -20.15 32.50
C THR A 767 33.00 -19.03 31.49
N THR A 768 33.66 -19.33 30.36
CA THR A 768 33.85 -18.41 29.24
C THR A 768 33.64 -19.17 27.92
N VAL A 769 33.24 -18.47 26.85
CA VAL A 769 32.80 -19.09 25.58
C VAL A 769 33.92 -19.88 24.88
N GLU A 770 35.17 -19.46 25.08
CA GLU A 770 36.38 -20.04 24.51
C GLU A 770 36.73 -21.42 25.13
N GLN A 771 36.08 -21.79 26.23
CA GLN A 771 36.23 -23.08 26.89
C GLN A 771 35.36 -24.17 26.25
N SER A 772 34.39 -23.81 25.40
CA SER A 772 33.54 -24.78 24.71
C SER A 772 34.32 -25.61 23.70
N ALA A 773 34.04 -26.91 23.66
CA ALA A 773 34.55 -27.79 22.60
C ALA A 773 34.07 -27.41 21.19
N LYS A 774 33.06 -26.54 21.07
CA LYS A 774 32.51 -26.03 19.80
C LYS A 774 33.12 -24.69 19.35
N TRP A 775 33.90 -24.02 20.20
CA TRP A 775 34.46 -22.68 19.93
C TRP A 775 35.34 -22.63 18.67
N GLY A 776 36.17 -23.65 18.44
CA GLY A 776 37.04 -23.70 17.25
C GLY A 776 36.26 -23.73 15.92
N GLU A 777 35.14 -24.44 15.88
CA GLU A 777 34.30 -24.54 14.68
C GLU A 777 33.46 -23.27 14.47
N TYR A 778 32.94 -22.68 15.56
CA TYR A 778 32.23 -21.40 15.50
C TYR A 778 33.08 -20.32 14.80
N ASN A 779 34.34 -20.16 15.21
CA ASN A 779 35.26 -19.21 14.58
C ASN A 779 35.60 -19.60 13.12
N ARG A 780 35.77 -20.89 12.83
CA ARG A 780 35.99 -21.36 11.44
C ARG A 780 34.84 -20.97 10.51
N LEU A 781 33.60 -21.07 10.99
CA LEU A 781 32.41 -20.68 10.24
C LEU A 781 32.26 -19.15 10.13
N LEU A 782 32.64 -18.38 11.16
CA LEU A 782 32.73 -16.92 11.07
C LEU A 782 33.77 -16.47 10.02
N ASP A 783 35.00 -17.01 10.08
CA ASP A 783 36.06 -16.73 9.11
C ASP A 783 35.65 -17.12 7.69
N LEU A 784 35.01 -18.29 7.52
CA LEU A 784 34.43 -18.71 6.24
C LEU A 784 33.38 -17.70 5.77
N ARG A 785 32.41 -17.33 6.61
CA ARG A 785 31.30 -16.43 6.25
C ARG A 785 31.77 -15.02 5.91
N ALA A 786 32.77 -14.53 6.62
CA ALA A 786 33.41 -13.25 6.37
C ALA A 786 34.22 -13.28 5.07
N THR A 787 35.03 -14.32 4.84
CA THR A 787 35.83 -14.42 3.61
C THR A 787 34.96 -14.65 2.37
N SER A 788 33.95 -15.52 2.45
CA SER A 788 33.06 -15.90 1.34
C SER A 788 31.94 -14.90 1.02
N PHE A 789 31.78 -13.82 1.78
CA PHE A 789 30.74 -12.81 1.50
C PHE A 789 30.91 -12.19 0.10
N ASP A 790 29.89 -12.34 -0.74
CA ASP A 790 29.76 -11.66 -2.03
C ASP A 790 28.40 -10.94 -2.14
N LYS A 791 28.33 -9.91 -2.97
CA LYS A 791 27.09 -9.25 -3.39
C LYS A 791 26.28 -10.13 -4.35
N ASP A 792 26.97 -10.90 -5.20
CA ASP A 792 26.38 -11.81 -6.18
C ASP A 792 26.17 -13.19 -5.52
N SER A 793 25.28 -13.25 -4.53
CA SER A 793 24.93 -14.51 -3.86
C SER A 793 24.37 -15.54 -4.85
N TYR A 794 24.95 -16.74 -4.85
CA TYR A 794 24.71 -17.74 -5.90
C TYR A 794 23.32 -18.37 -5.87
N ILE A 795 22.71 -18.48 -7.05
CA ILE A 795 21.66 -19.45 -7.40
C ILE A 795 22.01 -19.95 -8.82
N THR A 796 21.65 -21.20 -9.14
CA THR A 796 22.01 -21.90 -10.39
C THR A 796 21.36 -21.32 -11.64
N ASP A 797 21.98 -21.56 -12.80
CA ASP A 797 21.33 -21.43 -14.11
C ASP A 797 20.13 -22.40 -14.20
N ASP A 798 18.91 -21.89 -14.31
CA ASP A 798 17.74 -22.67 -14.73
C ASP A 798 17.44 -22.40 -16.21
N ALA A 799 16.94 -23.41 -16.92
CA ALA A 799 16.70 -23.37 -18.37
C ALA A 799 15.60 -22.37 -18.81
N PHE A 800 14.91 -21.74 -17.86
CA PHE A 800 13.80 -20.81 -18.09
C PHE A 800 13.96 -19.43 -17.43
N THR A 801 15.04 -19.14 -16.71
CA THR A 801 15.27 -17.80 -16.14
C THR A 801 16.62 -17.20 -16.52
N TYR A 802 16.60 -15.89 -16.78
CA TYR A 802 17.74 -15.15 -17.32
C TYR A 802 18.80 -14.91 -16.23
N GLU A 803 20.07 -14.97 -16.64
CA GLU A 803 21.23 -15.18 -15.76
C GLU A 803 21.36 -14.13 -14.64
N LYS A 804 21.58 -14.61 -13.40
CA LYS A 804 21.68 -13.87 -12.12
C LYS A 804 20.41 -13.16 -11.63
N THR A 805 19.66 -13.84 -10.77
CA THR A 805 18.77 -13.19 -9.79
C THR A 805 19.57 -12.73 -8.56
N MET A 806 19.76 -11.41 -8.38
CA MET A 806 20.53 -10.86 -7.25
C MET A 806 19.73 -10.88 -5.93
N ASN A 807 19.39 -12.07 -5.42
CA ASN A 807 18.73 -12.23 -4.11
C ASN A 807 19.71 -12.01 -2.95
N VAL A 808 20.18 -10.77 -2.82
CA VAL A 808 21.17 -10.38 -1.80
C VAL A 808 20.63 -10.56 -0.38
N ALA A 809 19.30 -10.57 -0.20
CA ALA A 809 18.66 -10.86 1.08
C ALA A 809 19.09 -12.20 1.68
N ARG A 810 19.42 -13.21 0.86
CA ARG A 810 19.99 -14.50 1.32
C ARG A 810 21.32 -14.36 2.07
N ASN A 811 22.10 -13.28 1.87
CA ASN A 811 23.26 -13.00 2.72
C ASN A 811 22.88 -12.71 4.19
N PHE A 812 21.64 -12.30 4.45
CA PHE A 812 21.18 -11.72 5.71
C PHE A 812 20.00 -12.47 6.36
N MET A 813 19.52 -13.56 5.75
CA MET A 813 18.59 -14.47 6.41
C MET A 813 19.27 -15.18 7.59
N TYR A 814 18.54 -15.33 8.70
CA TYR A 814 19.08 -15.82 9.98
C TYR A 814 20.24 -14.97 10.56
N LEU A 815 20.38 -13.71 10.14
CA LEU A 815 21.35 -12.77 10.69
C LEU A 815 21.00 -12.42 12.15
N THR A 816 21.81 -12.91 13.10
CA THR A 816 21.74 -12.47 14.50
C THR A 816 22.60 -11.21 14.71
N PRO A 817 22.34 -10.40 15.76
CA PRO A 817 23.18 -9.24 16.06
C PRO A 817 24.66 -9.62 16.24
N GLU A 818 24.94 -10.76 16.88
CA GLU A 818 26.31 -11.23 17.14
C GLU A 818 27.06 -11.65 15.86
N LEU A 819 26.35 -12.07 14.80
CA LEU A 819 26.92 -12.31 13.47
C LEU A 819 27.02 -11.01 12.65
N ALA A 820 26.07 -10.10 12.81
CA ALA A 820 26.11 -8.79 12.16
C ALA A 820 27.31 -7.95 12.61
N ASP A 821 27.69 -8.03 13.89
CA ASP A 821 28.91 -7.42 14.42
C ASP A 821 30.18 -7.92 13.70
N GLU A 822 30.29 -9.23 13.44
CA GLU A 822 31.42 -9.83 12.72
C GLU A 822 31.42 -9.45 11.24
N LEU A 823 30.25 -9.45 10.59
CA LEU A 823 30.11 -8.99 9.21
C LEU A 823 30.47 -7.50 9.08
N ARG A 824 30.09 -6.65 10.04
CA ARG A 824 30.50 -5.24 10.09
C ARG A 824 32.02 -5.11 10.23
N ALA A 825 32.65 -5.95 11.05
CA ALA A 825 34.09 -5.93 11.31
C ALA A 825 34.96 -6.44 10.13
N GLN A 826 34.57 -7.54 9.47
CA GLN A 826 35.38 -8.20 8.44
C GLN A 826 34.89 -8.03 6.99
N ALA A 827 33.61 -7.69 6.79
CA ALA A 827 32.97 -7.64 5.48
C ALA A 827 32.18 -6.35 5.20
N GLY A 828 32.20 -5.35 6.09
CA GLY A 828 31.30 -4.18 6.05
C GLY A 828 31.23 -3.45 4.69
N THR A 829 32.36 -3.25 4.01
CA THR A 829 32.39 -2.61 2.68
C THR A 829 31.77 -3.46 1.56
N ARG A 830 31.74 -4.79 1.71
CA ARG A 830 31.01 -5.69 0.80
C ARG A 830 29.53 -5.74 1.12
N VAL A 831 29.15 -5.68 2.40
CA VAL A 831 27.75 -5.51 2.86
C VAL A 831 27.18 -4.19 2.31
N GLU A 832 27.93 -3.09 2.43
CA GLU A 832 27.56 -1.76 1.93
C GLU A 832 27.39 -1.75 0.41
N ALA A 833 28.33 -2.32 -0.35
CA ALA A 833 28.23 -2.43 -1.81
C ALA A 833 27.00 -3.26 -2.23
N ALA A 834 26.77 -4.40 -1.57
CA ALA A 834 25.67 -5.32 -1.82
C ALA A 834 24.28 -4.65 -1.59
N LEU A 835 24.13 -3.91 -0.48
CA LEU A 835 22.90 -3.16 -0.19
C LEU A 835 22.76 -1.91 -1.08
N THR A 836 23.86 -1.30 -1.51
CA THR A 836 23.85 -0.14 -2.42
C THR A 836 23.37 -0.53 -3.82
N GLU A 837 23.79 -1.69 -4.34
CA GLU A 837 23.30 -2.20 -5.62
C GLU A 837 21.83 -2.62 -5.55
N TYR A 838 21.40 -3.27 -4.45
CA TYR A 838 19.98 -3.64 -4.29
C TYR A 838 19.06 -2.42 -4.24
N ASN A 839 19.48 -1.35 -3.55
CA ASN A 839 18.78 -0.05 -3.55
C ASN A 839 18.66 0.61 -4.95
N GLN A 840 19.46 0.19 -5.94
CA GLN A 840 19.39 0.70 -7.32
C GLN A 840 18.49 -0.17 -8.21
N ILE A 841 18.52 -1.50 -8.04
CA ILE A 841 17.74 -2.43 -8.88
C ILE A 841 16.31 -2.63 -8.36
N GLU A 842 16.11 -2.70 -7.04
CA GLU A 842 14.79 -2.86 -6.42
C GLU A 842 14.61 -1.82 -5.30
N PRO A 843 14.23 -0.58 -5.65
CA PRO A 843 14.20 0.53 -4.72
C PRO A 843 13.00 0.54 -3.74
N TYR A 844 12.06 -0.40 -3.84
CA TYR A 844 10.89 -0.53 -2.95
C TYR A 844 10.97 -1.75 -2.00
N TRP A 845 12.15 -2.37 -1.88
CA TRP A 845 12.43 -3.58 -1.07
C TRP A 845 11.90 -3.58 0.37
N PHE A 846 11.68 -2.42 0.97
CA PHE A 846 11.19 -2.27 2.34
C PHE A 846 9.67 -2.47 2.48
N VAL A 847 8.92 -2.47 1.36
CA VAL A 847 7.46 -2.45 1.32
C VAL A 847 6.88 -3.86 1.57
N ALA A 848 6.02 -3.98 2.58
CA ALA A 848 5.39 -5.25 2.96
C ALA A 848 4.34 -5.72 1.95
N LYS A 849 4.43 -7.00 1.56
CA LYS A 849 3.61 -7.68 0.53
C LYS A 849 3.56 -6.90 -0.80
N PHE A 850 4.70 -6.33 -1.20
CA PHE A 850 4.83 -5.56 -2.44
C PHE A 850 4.67 -6.46 -3.67
N ASP A 851 3.78 -6.06 -4.59
CA ASP A 851 3.30 -6.87 -5.72
C ASP A 851 3.91 -6.39 -7.05
N GLN A 852 5.22 -6.58 -7.17
CA GLN A 852 5.96 -6.47 -8.44
C GLN A 852 6.03 -7.82 -9.17
N THR A 853 6.21 -7.75 -10.48
CA THR A 853 6.34 -8.89 -11.40
C THR A 853 7.51 -8.63 -12.35
N TYR A 854 8.69 -9.18 -12.04
CA TYR A 854 9.87 -9.16 -12.90
C TYR A 854 9.79 -10.34 -13.89
N GLY A 855 9.80 -10.08 -15.20
CA GLY A 855 9.58 -11.16 -16.17
C GLY A 855 8.22 -11.87 -15.94
N GLU A 856 8.11 -13.09 -16.45
CA GLU A 856 6.88 -13.92 -16.39
C GLU A 856 6.54 -14.49 -14.98
N GLY A 857 7.31 -14.16 -13.94
CA GLY A 857 7.05 -14.73 -12.60
C GLY A 857 7.99 -14.38 -11.45
N GLY A 858 8.92 -13.43 -11.60
CA GLY A 858 9.74 -12.97 -10.49
C GLY A 858 8.96 -12.05 -9.54
N TYR A 859 8.95 -12.37 -8.26
CA TYR A 859 8.38 -11.51 -7.21
C TYR A 859 9.44 -11.16 -6.17
N HIS A 860 9.17 -10.13 -5.37
CA HIS A 860 9.92 -9.82 -4.16
C HIS A 860 9.49 -10.78 -3.02
N PRO A 861 10.37 -11.66 -2.50
CA PRO A 861 10.02 -12.58 -1.42
C PRO A 861 9.69 -11.85 -0.12
N LEU A 862 8.79 -12.40 0.68
CA LEU A 862 8.37 -11.73 1.93
C LEU A 862 9.52 -11.54 2.94
N TYR A 863 10.53 -12.41 2.89
CA TYR A 863 11.69 -12.34 3.78
C TYR A 863 12.72 -11.27 3.38
N ASP A 864 12.75 -10.81 2.13
CA ASP A 864 13.73 -9.82 1.64
C ASP A 864 13.61 -8.50 2.42
N ALA A 865 12.39 -7.96 2.53
CA ALA A 865 12.09 -6.75 3.32
C ALA A 865 12.59 -6.80 4.77
N ASN A 866 12.64 -7.99 5.38
CA ASN A 866 13.15 -8.17 6.73
C ASN A 866 14.67 -8.37 6.76
N ALA A 867 15.19 -9.28 5.95
CA ALA A 867 16.61 -9.59 5.89
C ALA A 867 17.44 -8.34 5.53
N LEU A 868 16.98 -7.53 4.58
CA LEU A 868 17.59 -6.26 4.19
C LEU A 868 17.48 -5.19 5.29
N PHE A 869 16.34 -5.11 6.00
CA PHE A 869 16.18 -4.17 7.11
C PHE A 869 17.07 -4.54 8.31
N LEU A 870 17.22 -5.82 8.63
CA LEU A 870 18.15 -6.30 9.66
C LEU A 870 19.62 -6.12 9.23
N ALA A 871 19.92 -6.25 7.93
CA ALA A 871 21.24 -5.95 7.39
C ALA A 871 21.59 -4.45 7.50
N GLN A 872 20.64 -3.56 7.20
CA GLN A 872 20.76 -2.13 7.49
C GLN A 872 20.99 -1.93 9.00
N ALA A 873 20.01 -2.28 9.83
CA ALA A 873 20.00 -2.00 11.26
C ALA A 873 21.23 -2.54 12.01
N TYR A 874 21.65 -3.78 11.72
CA TYR A 874 22.74 -4.42 12.47
C TYR A 874 24.08 -4.40 11.71
N ALA A 875 24.12 -4.67 10.41
CA ALA A 875 25.40 -4.83 9.70
C ALA A 875 25.97 -3.52 9.11
N LEU A 876 25.13 -2.50 8.84
CA LEU A 876 25.60 -1.15 8.47
C LEU A 876 25.54 -0.13 9.61
N ASP A 877 24.69 -0.33 10.63
CA ASP A 877 24.57 0.54 11.81
C ASP A 877 24.27 2.04 11.44
N PRO A 878 23.22 2.32 10.65
CA PRO A 878 22.83 3.66 10.19
C PRO A 878 22.23 4.54 11.30
N SER A 879 21.98 5.83 11.04
CA SER A 879 21.21 6.67 11.97
C SER A 879 19.76 6.17 12.13
N TYR A 880 19.12 6.59 13.22
CA TYR A 880 17.73 6.20 13.50
C TYR A 880 16.79 6.67 12.38
N ARG A 881 16.95 7.91 11.90
CA ARG A 881 16.23 8.45 10.74
C ARG A 881 16.48 7.66 9.46
N GLU A 882 17.73 7.32 9.16
CA GLU A 882 18.07 6.55 7.95
C GLU A 882 17.49 5.13 7.98
N LEU A 883 17.27 4.55 9.16
CA LEU A 883 16.63 3.26 9.31
C LEU A 883 15.11 3.33 9.24
N VAL A 884 14.46 4.21 10.01
CA VAL A 884 12.99 4.20 10.15
C VAL A 884 12.24 4.76 8.94
N GLN A 885 12.91 5.39 7.98
CA GLN A 885 12.30 5.67 6.67
C GLN A 885 11.94 4.38 5.90
N TYR A 886 12.66 3.28 6.16
CA TYR A 886 12.37 1.95 5.61
C TYR A 886 11.44 1.11 6.49
N LEU A 887 10.88 1.67 7.58
CA LEU A 887 9.95 0.95 8.43
C LEU A 887 8.51 1.14 7.94
N ASP A 888 7.94 0.04 7.47
CA ASP A 888 6.66 0.01 6.78
C ASP A 888 5.49 -0.41 7.71
N VAL A 889 4.61 -1.32 7.25
CA VAL A 889 3.45 -1.86 7.99
C VAL A 889 3.57 -3.38 8.14
N PRO A 890 2.73 -4.04 8.98
CA PRO A 890 2.63 -5.49 9.02
C PRO A 890 2.32 -6.09 7.65
N ALA A 891 2.93 -7.23 7.33
CA ALA A 891 2.48 -8.09 6.24
C ALA A 891 1.26 -8.93 6.61
N PHE A 892 1.03 -9.16 7.91
CA PHE A 892 0.00 -10.04 8.44
C PHE A 892 -0.87 -9.32 9.47
N TYR A 893 -2.09 -9.83 9.67
CA TYR A 893 -3.11 -9.16 10.44
C TYR A 893 -3.15 -9.62 11.89
N ARG A 894 -2.98 -10.92 12.13
CA ARG A 894 -3.00 -11.55 13.45
C ARG A 894 -1.59 -11.82 14.00
N GLY A 895 -0.63 -10.94 13.72
CA GLY A 895 0.75 -11.03 14.20
C GLY A 895 1.79 -11.28 13.09
N ASP A 896 2.51 -10.23 12.72
CA ASP A 896 3.67 -10.29 11.84
C ASP A 896 5.01 -10.31 12.61
N LEU A 897 5.65 -11.47 12.63
CA LEU A 897 6.98 -11.65 13.25
C LEU A 897 8.09 -10.90 12.49
N PHE A 898 7.97 -10.68 11.17
CA PHE A 898 8.92 -9.85 10.43
C PHE A 898 8.82 -8.38 10.87
N TYR A 899 7.60 -7.86 11.07
CA TYR A 899 7.41 -6.49 11.54
C TYR A 899 7.85 -6.31 13.00
N ILE A 900 7.62 -7.30 13.87
CA ILE A 900 8.15 -7.32 15.24
C ILE A 900 9.69 -7.25 15.23
N GLN A 901 10.38 -8.05 14.39
CA GLN A 901 11.84 -8.00 14.27
C GLN A 901 12.34 -6.62 13.80
N ARG A 902 11.72 -6.03 12.77
CA ARG A 902 12.07 -4.68 12.26
C ARG A 902 11.86 -3.59 13.32
N LEU A 903 10.74 -3.64 14.06
CA LEU A 903 10.46 -2.70 15.16
C LEU A 903 11.49 -2.80 16.29
N VAL A 904 11.86 -4.01 16.69
CA VAL A 904 12.88 -4.25 17.72
C VAL A 904 14.26 -3.75 17.29
N ALA A 905 14.65 -4.00 16.03
CA ALA A 905 15.90 -3.50 15.48
C ALA A 905 15.94 -1.96 15.44
N ALA A 906 14.85 -1.31 15.03
CA ALA A 906 14.74 0.15 15.02
C ALA A 906 14.81 0.77 16.43
N LEU A 907 14.18 0.14 17.42
CA LEU A 907 14.25 0.58 18.82
C LEU A 907 15.65 0.37 19.43
N ALA A 908 16.36 -0.70 19.08
CA ALA A 908 17.76 -0.90 19.50
C ALA A 908 18.70 0.19 18.96
N VAL A 909 18.49 0.65 17.72
CA VAL A 909 19.23 1.78 17.12
C VAL A 909 18.85 3.12 17.77
N ALA A 910 17.62 3.27 18.30
CA ALA A 910 17.22 4.44 19.07
C ALA A 910 17.92 4.50 20.45
N ASP A 911 17.87 3.40 21.23
CA ASP A 911 18.37 3.37 22.60
C ASP A 911 19.91 3.37 22.69
N SER A 912 20.59 2.90 21.66
CA SER A 912 22.07 2.88 21.59
C SER A 912 22.70 4.24 21.23
N ARG A 913 21.89 5.25 20.87
CA ARG A 913 22.36 6.51 20.28
C ARG A 913 21.81 7.74 21.02
N PRO A 914 22.57 8.86 21.07
CA PRO A 914 21.99 10.13 21.49
C PRO A 914 20.91 10.57 20.48
N PRO A 915 19.78 11.17 20.92
CA PRO A 915 18.70 11.55 20.02
C PRO A 915 19.18 12.56 18.97
N GLU A 916 18.77 12.36 17.72
CA GLU A 916 19.20 13.18 16.59
C GLU A 916 18.88 14.68 16.79
N PRO A 917 19.79 15.59 16.39
CA PRO A 917 19.48 17.02 16.37
C PRO A 917 18.28 17.32 15.47
N GLN A 918 17.29 18.01 16.04
CA GLN A 918 16.02 18.34 15.40
C GLN A 918 15.78 19.85 15.53
N ALA A 919 15.57 20.53 14.41
CA ALA A 919 15.19 21.94 14.38
C ALA A 919 13.90 22.19 15.20
N PRO A 920 13.76 23.35 15.83
CA PRO A 920 12.62 23.67 16.67
C PRO A 920 11.32 23.82 15.86
N SER A 921 10.17 23.60 16.50
CA SER A 921 8.84 23.89 15.93
C SER A 921 7.85 24.31 17.03
N ILE A 922 7.14 25.43 16.84
CA ILE A 922 6.16 25.94 17.82
C ILE A 922 4.81 25.25 17.57
N ILE A 923 4.32 24.51 18.57
CA ILE A 923 3.13 23.65 18.47
C ILE A 923 1.89 24.21 19.19
N SER A 924 2.09 25.21 20.04
CA SER A 924 1.03 25.88 20.81
C SER A 924 0.25 26.92 19.99
N LYS A 925 -1.04 27.11 20.28
CA LYS A 925 -1.88 28.16 19.66
C LYS A 925 -1.86 29.45 20.51
N PRO A 926 -1.70 30.64 19.92
CA PRO A 926 -1.52 31.88 20.67
C PRO A 926 -2.81 32.45 21.26
N VAL A 927 -2.71 33.03 22.46
CA VAL A 927 -3.81 33.80 23.07
C VAL A 927 -3.90 35.16 22.38
N THR A 928 -4.97 35.40 21.63
CA THR A 928 -5.17 36.60 20.78
C THR A 928 -6.00 37.70 21.42
N SER A 929 -6.28 37.64 22.73
CA SER A 929 -7.01 38.68 23.46
C SER A 929 -6.42 39.01 24.83
N ALA A 930 -6.64 40.23 25.30
CA ALA A 930 -6.26 40.69 26.64
C ALA A 930 -7.22 41.77 27.16
N VAL A 931 -7.18 42.06 28.46
CA VAL A 931 -7.94 43.17 29.09
C VAL A 931 -6.96 44.20 29.63
N ARG A 932 -7.25 45.49 29.41
CA ARG A 932 -6.44 46.61 29.90
C ARG A 932 -6.26 46.53 31.43
N GLY A 933 -5.00 46.53 31.88
CA GLY A 933 -4.62 46.39 33.29
C GLY A 933 -4.64 44.96 33.84
N GLY A 934 -5.32 44.02 33.16
CA GLY A 934 -5.30 42.59 33.49
C GLY A 934 -3.94 41.95 33.25
N ILE A 935 -3.75 40.71 33.73
CA ILE A 935 -2.60 39.88 33.35
C ILE A 935 -2.96 39.16 32.05
N TYR A 936 -2.14 39.34 31.03
CA TYR A 936 -2.07 38.46 29.87
C TYR A 936 -0.99 37.41 30.12
N ARG A 937 -1.30 36.15 29.80
CA ARG A 937 -0.36 35.01 29.85
C ARG A 937 -0.64 34.10 28.66
N TYR A 938 0.43 33.60 28.04
CA TYR A 938 0.39 32.60 26.97
C TYR A 938 1.64 31.73 27.10
N ASP A 939 1.48 30.41 27.14
CA ASP A 939 2.58 29.46 27.28
C ASP A 939 2.96 28.95 25.90
N VAL A 940 4.14 29.36 25.41
CA VAL A 940 4.65 28.92 24.12
C VAL A 940 5.30 27.54 24.28
N GLU A 941 4.60 26.50 23.83
CA GLU A 941 5.16 25.17 23.67
C GLU A 941 5.83 25.01 22.29
N ALA A 942 7.01 24.38 22.27
CA ALA A 942 7.73 24.00 21.06
C ALA A 942 8.47 22.67 21.23
N SER A 943 8.53 21.88 20.16
CA SER A 943 9.36 20.67 20.04
C SER A 943 10.73 20.99 19.45
N GLY A 944 11.71 20.09 19.61
CA GLY A 944 13.06 20.21 19.07
C GLY A 944 14.10 19.49 19.94
N VAL A 945 15.26 19.18 19.35
CA VAL A 945 16.40 18.52 20.03
C VAL A 945 17.70 19.26 19.65
N PRO A 946 18.43 19.91 20.59
CA PRO A 946 18.12 20.07 22.02
C PRO A 946 16.80 20.80 22.29
N THR A 947 16.34 20.80 23.55
CA THR A 947 15.12 21.51 23.96
C THR A 947 15.16 22.98 23.53
N PRO A 948 14.11 23.51 22.85
CA PRO A 948 14.09 24.90 22.41
C PRO A 948 14.14 25.91 23.56
N THR A 949 14.76 27.05 23.27
CA THR A 949 14.73 28.28 24.07
C THR A 949 13.96 29.36 23.34
N PHE A 950 13.25 30.21 24.09
CA PHE A 950 12.21 31.09 23.56
C PHE A 950 12.59 32.56 23.57
N GLY A 951 12.14 33.30 22.57
CA GLY A 951 12.37 34.72 22.39
C GLY A 951 11.14 35.46 21.83
N LEU A 952 11.20 36.79 21.89
CA LEU A 952 10.19 37.69 21.33
C LEU A 952 10.89 38.68 20.39
N ALA A 953 10.85 38.38 19.08
CA ALA A 953 11.42 39.24 18.03
C ALA A 953 10.62 40.55 17.86
N GLN A 954 9.30 40.52 18.14
CA GLN A 954 8.44 41.71 18.15
C GLN A 954 7.46 41.61 19.32
N LYS A 955 7.32 42.68 20.11
CA LYS A 955 6.44 42.71 21.29
C LYS A 955 6.03 44.13 21.71
N PRO A 956 4.85 44.31 22.34
CA PRO A 956 4.48 45.58 22.97
C PRO A 956 5.35 45.88 24.20
N SER A 957 5.33 47.15 24.63
CA SER A 957 6.05 47.57 25.84
C SER A 957 5.53 46.86 27.09
N GLY A 958 6.45 46.45 27.97
CA GLY A 958 6.15 45.71 29.20
C GLY A 958 5.85 44.22 29.02
N MET A 959 5.87 43.66 27.81
CA MET A 959 5.75 42.21 27.60
C MET A 959 7.10 41.50 27.75
N THR A 960 7.08 40.35 28.41
CA THR A 960 8.24 39.47 28.65
C THR A 960 7.90 38.02 28.32
N ILE A 961 8.90 37.25 27.90
CA ILE A 961 8.83 35.78 27.77
C ILE A 961 9.90 35.18 28.67
N ASP A 962 9.60 34.05 29.31
CA ASP A 962 10.61 33.23 29.95
C ASP A 962 11.29 32.34 28.89
N GLY A 963 12.62 32.46 28.76
CA GLY A 963 13.38 31.83 27.68
C GLY A 963 13.55 30.32 27.80
N ALA A 964 13.20 29.70 28.93
CA ALA A 964 13.31 28.25 29.14
C ALA A 964 11.95 27.54 29.17
N THR A 965 10.88 28.25 29.52
CA THR A 965 9.52 27.70 29.69
C THR A 965 8.51 28.24 28.68
N GLY A 966 8.89 29.20 27.84
CA GLY A 966 8.02 29.80 26.81
C GLY A 966 6.90 30.68 27.36
N VAL A 967 6.81 30.85 28.70
CA VAL A 967 5.72 31.58 29.36
C VAL A 967 5.83 33.08 29.07
N ILE A 968 4.97 33.60 28.19
CA ILE A 968 4.76 35.02 27.96
C ILE A 968 3.92 35.59 29.10
N THR A 969 4.32 36.76 29.59
CA THR A 969 3.56 37.56 30.57
C THR A 969 3.53 39.02 30.16
N TRP A 970 2.39 39.67 30.37
CA TRP A 970 2.19 41.09 30.07
C TRP A 970 1.06 41.70 30.90
N ARG A 971 1.07 43.02 31.10
CA ARG A 971 -0.09 43.81 31.56
C ARG A 971 -0.35 44.96 30.57
N PRO A 972 -1.45 44.94 29.79
CA PRO A 972 -1.69 45.97 28.78
C PRO A 972 -2.02 47.33 29.40
N ALA A 973 -1.24 48.37 29.11
CA ALA A 973 -1.48 49.72 29.64
C ALA A 973 -2.59 50.51 28.89
N VAL A 974 -2.84 50.14 27.63
CA VAL A 974 -3.77 50.78 26.69
C VAL A 974 -4.57 49.72 25.92
N SER A 975 -5.78 50.06 25.48
CA SER A 975 -6.63 49.24 24.61
C SER A 975 -6.30 49.44 23.13
N GLY A 976 -6.56 48.44 22.30
CA GLY A 976 -6.23 48.39 20.86
C GLY A 976 -5.52 47.10 20.47
N THR A 977 -5.16 46.95 19.19
CA THR A 977 -4.44 45.77 18.68
C THR A 977 -2.92 45.92 18.78
N VAL A 978 -2.23 44.82 19.11
CA VAL A 978 -0.75 44.74 19.10
C VAL A 978 -0.29 43.46 18.43
N SER A 979 0.69 43.54 17.53
CA SER A 979 1.28 42.37 16.87
C SER A 979 2.51 41.87 17.63
N VAL A 980 2.60 40.55 17.78
CA VAL A 980 3.65 39.83 18.51
C VAL A 980 4.30 38.82 17.57
N VAL A 981 5.63 38.70 17.66
CA VAL A 981 6.40 37.65 16.97
C VAL A 981 7.25 36.92 18.01
N VAL A 982 6.95 35.63 18.18
CA VAL A 982 7.69 34.69 19.02
C VAL A 982 8.71 33.95 18.14
N SER A 983 9.86 33.62 18.72
CA SER A 983 10.87 32.76 18.11
C SER A 983 11.26 31.64 19.07
N ALA A 984 11.54 30.44 18.57
CA ALA A 984 12.12 29.33 19.33
C ALA A 984 13.40 28.83 18.63
N THR A 985 14.49 28.67 19.38
CA THR A 985 15.81 28.26 18.88
C THR A 985 16.48 27.25 19.81
N ASN A 986 17.16 26.25 19.25
CA ASN A 986 18.02 25.30 19.98
C ASN A 986 19.44 25.18 19.38
N GLY A 987 19.80 26.06 18.44
CA GLY A 987 21.05 25.99 17.68
C GLY A 987 21.01 25.09 16.44
N ILE A 988 19.93 24.35 16.19
CA ILE A 988 19.69 23.58 14.97
C ILE A 988 18.69 24.38 14.10
N GLY A 989 19.15 24.88 12.95
CA GLY A 989 18.32 25.70 12.06
C GLY A 989 17.34 24.88 11.21
N PRO A 990 16.23 25.48 10.74
CA PRO A 990 15.83 26.87 10.96
C PRO A 990 15.17 27.09 12.33
N ASP A 991 15.32 28.31 12.88
CA ASP A 991 14.56 28.73 14.06
C ASP A 991 13.06 28.82 13.74
N ALA A 992 12.21 28.33 14.64
CA ALA A 992 10.77 28.43 14.50
C ALA A 992 10.29 29.85 14.86
N THR A 993 9.31 30.36 14.11
CA THR A 993 8.68 31.65 14.42
C THR A 993 7.17 31.57 14.37
N GLN A 994 6.49 32.29 15.27
CA GLN A 994 5.04 32.39 15.31
C GLN A 994 4.63 33.87 15.35
N VAL A 995 3.77 34.29 14.43
CA VAL A 995 3.28 35.67 14.31
C VAL A 995 1.79 35.71 14.67
N PHE A 996 1.40 36.61 15.56
CA PHE A 996 -0.01 36.80 15.92
C PHE A 996 -0.32 38.25 16.32
N THR A 997 -1.61 38.54 16.53
CA THR A 997 -2.10 39.83 17.03
C THR A 997 -2.96 39.60 18.27
N ILE A 998 -2.80 40.47 19.27
CA ILE A 998 -3.61 40.50 20.49
C ILE A 998 -4.54 41.72 20.42
N GLU A 999 -5.85 41.52 20.57
CA GLU A 999 -6.79 42.62 20.82
C GLU A 999 -6.90 42.90 22.32
N VAL A 1000 -6.68 44.16 22.72
CA VAL A 1000 -6.78 44.60 24.11
C VAL A 1000 -8.08 45.36 24.36
N PHE A 1001 -8.99 44.75 25.10
CA PHE A 1001 -10.27 45.32 25.48
C PHE A 1001 -10.15 46.34 26.63
N ALA A 1002 -10.91 47.44 26.56
CA ALA A 1002 -10.90 48.50 27.56
C ALA A 1002 -11.69 48.15 28.84
N MET A 1003 -12.77 47.38 28.69
CA MET A 1003 -13.57 46.74 29.75
C MET A 1003 -14.15 45.43 29.18
N PRO A 1004 -14.22 44.34 29.94
CA PRO A 1004 -14.80 43.09 29.45
C PRO A 1004 -16.34 43.11 29.51
N VAL A 1005 -16.99 42.62 28.46
CA VAL A 1005 -18.43 42.35 28.39
C VAL A 1005 -18.68 40.98 28.99
N ALA A 1006 -19.52 40.91 30.03
CA ALA A 1006 -19.79 39.66 30.74
C ALA A 1006 -20.45 38.61 29.81
N PRO A 1007 -20.09 37.32 29.94
CA PRO A 1007 -20.58 36.26 29.09
C PRO A 1007 -22.09 36.04 29.27
N THR A 1008 -22.76 35.58 28.21
CA THR A 1008 -24.15 35.12 28.21
C THR A 1008 -24.28 33.91 27.28
N ILE A 1009 -24.64 32.75 27.85
CA ILE A 1009 -24.91 31.52 27.09
C ILE A 1009 -26.20 31.70 26.28
N THR A 1010 -26.14 31.39 24.99
CA THR A 1010 -27.23 31.56 24.00
C THR A 1010 -27.80 30.24 23.48
N SER A 1011 -27.01 29.17 23.52
CA SER A 1011 -27.44 27.83 23.10
C SER A 1011 -28.50 27.22 24.02
N THR A 1012 -29.25 26.25 23.50
CA THR A 1012 -30.26 25.48 24.26
C THR A 1012 -29.80 24.03 24.39
N PRO A 1013 -29.77 23.43 25.61
CA PRO A 1013 -29.16 22.13 25.83
C PRO A 1013 -29.93 20.96 25.25
N VAL A 1014 -29.20 20.00 24.70
CA VAL A 1014 -29.72 18.69 24.32
C VAL A 1014 -29.99 17.89 25.61
N THR A 1015 -31.26 17.69 25.97
CA THR A 1015 -31.66 17.04 27.24
C THR A 1015 -31.96 15.53 27.11
N SER A 1016 -31.55 14.90 26.03
CA SER A 1016 -31.79 13.48 25.74
C SER A 1016 -30.56 12.80 25.14
N ALA A 1017 -30.27 11.57 25.55
CA ALA A 1017 -29.21 10.73 25.00
C ALA A 1017 -29.63 9.25 25.01
N ILE A 1018 -28.85 8.37 24.38
CA ILE A 1018 -29.10 6.92 24.32
C ILE A 1018 -27.87 6.18 24.83
N VAL A 1019 -28.05 5.13 25.64
CA VAL A 1019 -26.93 4.33 26.16
C VAL A 1019 -26.02 3.83 25.04
N ASN A 1020 -24.71 3.99 25.23
CA ASN A 1020 -23.64 3.62 24.30
C ASN A 1020 -23.72 4.28 22.91
N GLN A 1021 -24.42 5.41 22.78
CA GLN A 1021 -24.37 6.29 21.61
C GLN A 1021 -23.69 7.62 22.00
N PRO A 1022 -22.81 8.20 21.16
CA PRO A 1022 -22.16 9.46 21.48
C PRO A 1022 -23.19 10.59 21.60
N TYR A 1023 -23.05 11.37 22.67
CA TYR A 1023 -23.76 12.62 22.91
C TYR A 1023 -22.79 13.77 22.66
N SER A 1024 -23.19 14.73 21.82
CA SER A 1024 -22.55 16.04 21.70
C SER A 1024 -23.56 17.16 21.98
N TYR A 1025 -23.09 18.28 22.53
CA TYR A 1025 -23.85 19.52 22.66
C TYR A 1025 -22.90 20.74 22.68
N ASP A 1026 -23.03 21.60 21.68
CA ASP A 1026 -22.30 22.87 21.57
C ASP A 1026 -22.86 23.96 22.49
N VAL A 1027 -22.06 24.41 23.45
CA VAL A 1027 -22.41 25.53 24.33
C VAL A 1027 -21.94 26.84 23.72
N GLU A 1028 -22.85 27.56 23.05
CA GLU A 1028 -22.59 28.91 22.59
C GLU A 1028 -22.69 29.93 23.74
N ALA A 1029 -21.69 30.79 23.90
CA ALA A 1029 -21.79 32.00 24.71
C ALA A 1029 -21.24 33.25 24.00
N THR A 1030 -22.02 34.33 24.06
CA THR A 1030 -21.57 35.67 23.67
C THR A 1030 -20.77 36.32 24.79
N GLY A 1031 -19.74 37.12 24.47
CA GLY A 1031 -18.92 37.86 25.44
C GLY A 1031 -17.67 38.48 24.79
N ALA A 1032 -17.02 39.42 25.49
CA ALA A 1032 -15.75 40.02 25.04
C ALA A 1032 -14.80 40.25 26.24
N PRO A 1033 -13.62 39.61 26.35
CA PRO A 1033 -13.06 38.57 25.47
C PRO A 1033 -14.00 37.39 25.24
N VAL A 1034 -13.71 36.58 24.22
CA VAL A 1034 -14.49 35.37 23.92
C VAL A 1034 -14.57 34.46 25.17
N PRO A 1035 -15.74 33.92 25.53
CA PRO A 1035 -15.87 33.07 26.71
C PRO A 1035 -15.13 31.74 26.55
N THR A 1036 -14.45 31.31 27.61
CA THR A 1036 -14.00 29.93 27.80
C THR A 1036 -15.03 29.14 28.59
N TYR A 1037 -15.13 27.83 28.34
CA TYR A 1037 -16.17 26.96 28.89
C TYR A 1037 -15.62 25.96 29.92
N SER A 1038 -16.48 25.50 30.82
CA SER A 1038 -16.14 24.50 31.85
C SER A 1038 -17.38 23.81 32.40
N LEU A 1039 -17.23 22.57 32.86
CA LEU A 1039 -18.29 21.79 33.51
C LEU A 1039 -18.10 21.79 35.03
N THR A 1040 -18.99 22.48 35.76
CA THR A 1040 -18.98 22.53 37.23
C THR A 1040 -19.80 21.42 37.87
N GLN A 1041 -20.68 20.78 37.11
CA GLN A 1041 -21.37 19.54 37.46
C GLN A 1041 -21.54 18.69 36.19
N LYS A 1042 -21.18 17.41 36.24
CA LYS A 1042 -21.28 16.47 35.10
C LYS A 1042 -21.33 15.01 35.55
N PRO A 1043 -21.85 14.08 34.72
CA PRO A 1043 -21.64 12.65 34.88
C PRO A 1043 -20.18 12.23 34.62
N THR A 1044 -19.82 11.02 35.06
CA THR A 1044 -18.52 10.39 34.74
C THR A 1044 -18.37 10.19 33.23
N GLY A 1045 -17.16 10.43 32.71
CA GLY A 1045 -16.82 10.26 31.29
C GLY A 1045 -17.19 11.43 30.38
N MET A 1046 -18.01 12.39 30.84
CA MET A 1046 -18.30 13.61 30.07
C MET A 1046 -17.11 14.58 30.10
N VAL A 1047 -16.83 15.26 28.99
CA VAL A 1047 -15.84 16.34 28.87
C VAL A 1047 -16.48 17.60 28.26
N ILE A 1048 -15.72 18.69 28.19
CA ILE A 1048 -16.09 19.89 27.43
C ILE A 1048 -14.79 20.50 26.88
N ASP A 1049 -14.77 20.92 25.61
CA ASP A 1049 -13.65 21.73 25.12
C ASP A 1049 -13.77 23.16 25.70
N PRO A 1050 -12.71 23.70 26.33
CA PRO A 1050 -12.77 24.98 27.01
C PRO A 1050 -12.81 26.18 26.04
N THR A 1051 -12.73 25.97 24.73
CA THR A 1051 -12.63 26.99 23.67
C THR A 1051 -13.83 26.97 22.73
N THR A 1052 -14.27 25.80 22.26
CA THR A 1052 -15.45 25.67 21.39
C THR A 1052 -16.75 25.63 22.19
N GLY A 1053 -16.71 25.04 23.39
CA GLY A 1053 -17.89 24.77 24.21
C GLY A 1053 -18.58 23.44 23.90
N GLU A 1054 -18.04 22.62 22.99
CA GLU A 1054 -18.56 21.28 22.69
C GLU A 1054 -18.43 20.34 23.91
N ILE A 1055 -19.55 19.72 24.30
CA ILE A 1055 -19.62 18.69 25.36
C ILE A 1055 -19.69 17.30 24.73
N GLU A 1056 -18.63 16.52 24.80
CA GLU A 1056 -18.68 15.10 24.44
C GLU A 1056 -19.03 14.20 25.65
N TRP A 1057 -19.83 13.16 25.41
CA TRP A 1057 -20.08 12.10 26.40
C TRP A 1057 -20.52 10.78 25.76
N LEU A 1058 -20.03 9.65 26.27
CA LEU A 1058 -20.57 8.32 26.00
C LEU A 1058 -21.30 7.77 27.26
N PRO A 1059 -22.64 7.78 27.31
CA PRO A 1059 -23.40 7.40 28.49
C PRO A 1059 -23.51 5.87 28.62
N ALA A 1060 -22.82 5.29 29.61
CA ALA A 1060 -22.82 3.84 29.85
C ALA A 1060 -24.05 3.31 30.65
N LEU A 1061 -24.94 4.18 31.14
CA LEU A 1061 -26.07 3.84 32.01
C LEU A 1061 -27.31 4.68 31.69
N THR A 1062 -28.50 4.09 31.80
CA THR A 1062 -29.78 4.80 31.71
C THR A 1062 -30.04 5.67 32.95
N GLY A 1063 -30.83 6.73 32.80
CA GLY A 1063 -31.29 7.57 33.92
C GLY A 1063 -31.17 9.07 33.67
N SER A 1064 -31.39 9.86 34.73
CA SER A 1064 -31.37 11.33 34.69
C SER A 1064 -30.04 11.86 35.23
N PHE A 1065 -29.24 12.52 34.40
CA PHE A 1065 -27.92 13.03 34.77
C PHE A 1065 -27.87 14.56 34.71
N SER A 1066 -27.55 15.20 35.83
CA SER A 1066 -27.48 16.66 35.94
C SER A 1066 -26.17 17.21 35.40
N VAL A 1067 -26.25 18.25 34.58
CA VAL A 1067 -25.12 18.94 33.96
C VAL A 1067 -25.22 20.43 34.28
N THR A 1068 -24.11 21.05 34.68
CA THR A 1068 -23.99 22.51 34.80
C THR A 1068 -22.73 22.97 34.08
N VAL A 1069 -22.93 23.81 33.07
CA VAL A 1069 -21.87 24.48 32.31
C VAL A 1069 -21.68 25.89 32.85
N GLN A 1070 -20.43 26.35 32.87
CA GLN A 1070 -20.04 27.72 33.17
C GLN A 1070 -19.20 28.30 32.02
N ALA A 1071 -19.60 29.45 31.50
CA ALA A 1071 -18.85 30.23 30.50
C ALA A 1071 -18.29 31.51 31.14
N GLY A 1072 -16.99 31.76 30.99
CA GLY A 1072 -16.24 32.82 31.68
C GLY A 1072 -15.17 33.47 30.81
N ASN A 1073 -14.94 34.78 30.96
CA ASN A 1073 -13.95 35.55 30.18
C ASN A 1073 -13.16 36.59 31.00
N GLY A 1074 -13.17 36.48 32.34
CA GLY A 1074 -12.54 37.45 33.23
C GLY A 1074 -13.37 38.69 33.58
N ALA A 1075 -14.60 38.84 33.06
CA ALA A 1075 -15.58 39.77 33.63
C ALA A 1075 -16.02 39.35 35.04
N GLU A 1076 -16.60 40.29 35.82
CA GLU A 1076 -16.99 40.09 37.22
C GLU A 1076 -18.02 38.98 37.48
N ARG A 1077 -18.67 38.46 36.44
CA ARG A 1077 -19.68 37.39 36.54
C ARG A 1077 -19.63 36.45 35.33
N ALA A 1078 -19.39 35.18 35.57
CA ALA A 1078 -19.56 34.12 34.58
C ALA A 1078 -21.04 33.79 34.34
N ALA A 1079 -21.36 33.30 33.14
CA ALA A 1079 -22.68 32.74 32.82
C ALA A 1079 -22.71 31.27 33.23
N THR A 1080 -23.89 30.77 33.61
CA THR A 1080 -24.09 29.37 34.01
C THR A 1080 -25.40 28.84 33.46
N GLN A 1081 -25.35 27.66 32.82
CA GLN A 1081 -26.53 26.95 32.33
C GLN A 1081 -26.57 25.57 32.99
N ALA A 1082 -27.70 25.24 33.63
CA ALA A 1082 -27.90 23.98 34.33
C ALA A 1082 -29.11 23.24 33.72
N PHE A 1083 -28.95 21.95 33.46
CA PHE A 1083 -29.95 21.08 32.83
C PHE A 1083 -29.79 19.63 33.29
N ALA A 1084 -30.67 18.74 32.83
CA ALA A 1084 -30.57 17.31 33.05
C ALA A 1084 -30.79 16.56 31.74
N ILE A 1085 -29.90 15.61 31.45
CA ILE A 1085 -30.00 14.70 30.31
C ILE A 1085 -30.76 13.46 30.78
N GLN A 1086 -31.81 13.07 30.05
CA GLN A 1086 -32.41 11.74 30.18
C GLN A 1086 -31.68 10.79 29.23
N VAL A 1087 -31.03 9.76 29.76
CA VAL A 1087 -30.43 8.68 28.97
C VAL A 1087 -31.43 7.53 28.90
N GLU A 1088 -31.93 7.28 27.70
CA GLU A 1088 -32.83 6.17 27.39
C GLU A 1088 -32.03 4.91 26.95
N PRO A 1089 -32.56 3.70 27.12
CA PRO A 1089 -31.92 2.49 26.60
C PRO A 1089 -31.93 2.51 25.06
N LEU A 1090 -30.93 1.88 24.44
CA LEU A 1090 -30.94 1.66 23.00
C LEU A 1090 -32.21 0.90 22.61
N ALA A 1091 -33.06 1.52 21.78
CA ALA A 1091 -34.36 0.97 21.45
C ALA A 1091 -34.20 -0.34 20.66
N SER A 1092 -34.70 -1.45 21.21
CA SER A 1092 -34.72 -2.73 20.50
C SER A 1092 -35.62 -2.58 19.27
N THR A 1093 -35.01 -2.62 18.08
CA THR A 1093 -35.71 -2.55 16.80
C THR A 1093 -36.65 -3.75 16.64
N ASN A 1094 -37.93 -3.53 16.94
CA ASN A 1094 -38.97 -4.51 16.65
C ASN A 1094 -39.02 -4.74 15.13
N PHE A 1095 -38.54 -5.89 14.68
CA PHE A 1095 -38.83 -6.40 13.35
C PHE A 1095 -40.34 -6.50 13.16
N LEU A 1096 -40.92 -5.56 12.42
CA LEU A 1096 -42.26 -5.69 11.84
C LEU A 1096 -42.11 -6.15 10.39
N PRO A 1097 -42.44 -7.40 10.06
CA PRO A 1097 -42.47 -7.83 8.67
C PRO A 1097 -43.65 -7.15 7.97
N TRP A 1098 -43.44 -6.64 6.76
CA TRP A 1098 -44.55 -6.25 5.89
C TRP A 1098 -44.40 -6.84 4.50
N VAL A 1099 -45.48 -7.49 4.06
CA VAL A 1099 -45.58 -8.21 2.79
C VAL A 1099 -46.72 -7.59 1.99
N ALA A 1100 -46.47 -7.42 0.70
CA ALA A 1100 -47.43 -7.05 -0.35
C ALA A 1100 -48.07 -5.65 -0.26
N ARG A 1101 -47.57 -4.75 -1.11
CA ARG A 1101 -48.35 -4.38 -2.30
C ARG A 1101 -47.46 -4.06 -3.50
#